data_AF-A0A358EMN6-F1
#
_entry.id   AF-A0A358EMN6-F1
#
_cell.length_a   1.000
_cell.length_b   1.000
_cell.length_c   1.000
_cell.angle_alpha   90.00
_cell.angle_beta   90.00
_cell.angle_gamma   90.00
#
_symmetry.space_group_name_H-M   'P 1'
#
loop_
_entity.id
_entity.type
_entity.pdbx_description
1 polymer ?
#
loop_
_entity_poly.entity_id
_entity_poly.type
_entity_poly.pdbx_seq_one_letter_code
_entity_poly.pdbx_strand_id
1 'polypeptide(L)'
;MAKRLLAIVFLTWKASLRYRFFWVMLALLALSVGGLPLIVKDDGSAAGMTQILITYTLSMITVIMGAATLWISAGSLANDIENFHLQMVATKPVAKWQIWLGKWIGIMSMNFILLLVAGGIVFGMVQYRAKKLTWDALEKMEPRPDLDIAMAILRSGRPLFVENLKTPGEPRIAPNPQPLLAELTELMDDQFRDSVAQFQARNRGKEPLLRSVEEMREEIASVEENILRSELLLARDGMRMTPQVERLVLVQEATNAPPSIRAVKLDTWIEETVKQYWPRYVGQELVQKNEWEKSRGIPIGKLSRELDSEDIQRATNQITSEVRGYSQILEPGEGIALYFKKPMTWRPGEDGEFAMRFYFEDTQIGYKADTLYPILFQIGPGSRRFAGRRLSFDARTVHEIPMRVSLDSNEEGKTISMFSEDENIMSVALINTSDKKLKVPYLDSRNRVGGDGVEMVYRESGFLVNYLRGLGIVFAWLGALSALGLFAGSFMSFGMCAFACLGLLVAFPSMSLIEEVVEDGTIMQTYTEGKKDTSYIDKLAVPVFKVMVSVVKPIIEYSPIEKLTEGRSITWSELIKAYGYIWGLSGLVLGVLGTLILSNRQLAITSESGGGGADTQFGLDILGFIAVLILALFIYSLAEGYGRLFIWIAVIIPIMYVAGISYYRVMRIR
;
A
#
# COMPACT_ATOMS: atom_id res chain seq x y z
N MET A 1 -19.13 33.24 19.51
CA MET A 1 -19.22 32.02 18.67
C MET A 1 -18.46 30.84 19.29
N ALA A 2 -17.14 30.94 19.49
CA ALA A 2 -16.30 29.86 20.03
C ALA A 2 -16.77 29.25 21.37
N LYS A 3 -17.18 30.09 22.35
CA LYS A 3 -17.69 29.61 23.65
C LYS A 3 -18.92 28.68 23.53
N ARG A 4 -19.79 28.91 22.54
CA ARG A 4 -20.99 28.09 22.31
C ARG A 4 -20.64 26.73 21.70
N LEU A 5 -19.70 26.72 20.74
CA LEU A 5 -19.18 25.49 20.14
C LEU A 5 -18.48 24.61 21.19
N LEU A 6 -17.61 25.18 22.02
CA LEU A 6 -16.92 24.45 23.09
C LEU A 6 -17.90 23.84 24.11
N ALA A 7 -19.00 24.54 24.42
CA ALA A 7 -20.03 24.00 25.30
C ALA A 7 -20.72 22.77 24.68
N ILE A 8 -21.04 22.79 23.38
CA ILE A 8 -21.63 21.65 22.66
C ILE A 8 -20.65 20.47 22.61
N VAL A 9 -19.37 20.75 22.38
CA VAL A 9 -18.29 19.74 22.41
C VAL A 9 -18.25 19.03 23.77
N PHE A 10 -18.22 19.79 24.86
CA PHE A 10 -18.13 19.23 26.21
C PHE A 10 -19.40 18.45 26.63
N LEU A 11 -20.58 18.92 26.19
CA LEU A 11 -21.83 18.17 26.36
C LEU A 11 -21.80 16.85 25.59
N THR A 12 -21.29 16.87 24.36
CA THR A 12 -21.14 15.67 23.52
C THR A 12 -20.23 14.66 24.19
N TRP A 13 -19.10 15.09 24.77
CA TRP A 13 -18.22 14.23 25.55
C TRP A 13 -18.92 13.55 26.73
N LYS A 14 -19.62 14.33 27.56
CA LYS A 14 -20.34 13.81 28.73
C LYS A 14 -21.45 12.83 28.34
N ALA A 15 -22.12 13.09 27.21
CA ALA A 15 -23.13 12.18 26.68
C ALA A 15 -22.49 10.87 26.21
N SER A 16 -21.45 10.96 25.37
CA SER A 16 -20.73 9.80 24.82
C SER A 16 -20.15 8.89 25.89
N LEU A 17 -19.49 9.45 26.92
CA LEU A 17 -18.89 8.65 28.03
C LEU A 17 -19.93 7.95 28.91
N ARG A 18 -21.20 8.40 28.89
CA ARG A 18 -22.28 7.78 29.66
C ARG A 18 -22.81 6.52 28.98
N TYR A 19 -22.63 6.38 27.67
CA TYR A 19 -23.08 5.20 26.96
C TYR A 19 -22.26 3.97 27.38
N ARG A 20 -22.93 2.93 27.88
CA ARG A 20 -22.30 1.65 28.23
C ARG A 20 -21.52 1.07 27.04
N PHE A 21 -22.04 1.25 25.82
CA PHE A 21 -21.40 0.82 24.59
C PHE A 21 -20.00 1.41 24.39
N PHE A 22 -19.75 2.66 24.80
CA PHE A 22 -18.42 3.28 24.72
C PHE A 22 -17.38 2.45 25.49
N TRP A 23 -17.72 2.03 26.71
CA TRP A 23 -16.83 1.23 27.56
C TRP A 23 -16.59 -0.17 27.00
N VAL A 24 -17.60 -0.78 26.37
CA VAL A 24 -17.44 -2.08 25.68
C VAL A 24 -16.48 -1.95 24.51
N MET A 25 -16.63 -0.92 23.68
CA MET A 25 -15.72 -0.67 22.56
C MET A 25 -14.31 -0.30 23.02
N LEU A 26 -14.18 0.44 24.12
CA LEU A 26 -12.88 0.76 24.72
C LEU A 26 -12.17 -0.50 25.24
N ALA A 27 -12.89 -1.40 25.91
CA ALA A 27 -12.35 -2.67 26.37
C ALA A 27 -11.95 -3.58 25.20
N LEU A 28 -12.79 -3.64 24.14
CA LEU A 28 -12.49 -4.38 22.91
C LEU A 28 -11.24 -3.83 22.22
N LEU A 29 -11.11 -2.50 22.14
CA LEU A 29 -9.93 -1.83 21.61
C LEU A 29 -8.68 -2.18 22.43
N ALA A 30 -8.75 -2.09 23.76
CA ALA A 30 -7.62 -2.45 24.62
C ALA A 30 -7.20 -3.92 24.47
N LEU A 31 -8.17 -4.85 24.37
CA LEU A 31 -7.92 -6.26 24.14
C LEU A 31 -7.33 -6.54 22.75
N SER A 32 -7.82 -5.84 21.72
CA SER A 32 -7.33 -6.00 20.36
C SER A 32 -5.92 -5.44 20.17
N VAL A 33 -5.62 -4.30 20.79
CA VAL A 33 -4.31 -3.62 20.66
C VAL A 33 -3.24 -4.27 21.54
N GLY A 34 -3.57 -4.62 22.77
CA GLY A 34 -2.62 -5.21 23.72
C GLY A 34 -2.65 -6.73 23.75
N GLY A 35 -3.84 -7.33 23.81
CA GLY A 35 -4.02 -8.76 24.05
C GLY A 35 -3.68 -9.63 22.84
N LEU A 36 -4.26 -9.35 21.68
CA LEU A 36 -4.05 -10.18 20.48
C LEU A 36 -2.58 -10.25 20.05
N PRO A 37 -1.82 -9.14 19.97
CA PRO A 37 -0.43 -9.19 19.55
C PRO A 37 0.48 -9.86 20.56
N LEU A 38 0.07 -10.06 21.81
CA LEU A 38 0.85 -10.84 22.79
C LEU A 38 0.61 -12.34 22.65
N ILE A 39 -0.56 -12.75 22.18
CA ILE A 39 -0.95 -14.16 22.05
C ILE A 39 -0.45 -14.76 20.72
N VAL A 40 -0.39 -13.96 19.65
CA VAL A 40 0.04 -14.45 18.33
C VAL A 40 1.54 -14.71 18.31
N LYS A 41 1.90 -15.96 18.01
CA LYS A 41 3.28 -16.43 17.85
C LYS A 41 3.79 -16.04 16.47
N ASP A 42 4.87 -15.29 16.42
CA ASP A 42 5.61 -14.96 15.21
C ASP A 42 6.63 -16.07 14.89
N ASP A 43 7.03 -16.12 13.62
CA ASP A 43 8.06 -17.01 13.06
C ASP A 43 9.48 -16.59 13.48
N GLY A 44 9.63 -15.45 14.15
CA GLY A 44 10.91 -14.86 14.56
C GLY A 44 11.59 -14.05 13.46
N SER A 45 10.95 -13.85 12.31
CA SER A 45 11.44 -13.01 11.21
C SER A 45 10.96 -11.57 11.36
N ALA A 46 11.80 -10.60 10.96
CA ALA A 46 11.40 -9.18 10.86
C ALA A 46 10.15 -8.96 9.99
N ALA A 47 9.99 -9.73 8.91
CA ALA A 47 8.85 -9.62 8.00
C ALA A 47 7.55 -10.13 8.63
N GLY A 48 7.57 -11.33 9.22
CA GLY A 48 6.43 -11.91 9.94
C GLY A 48 6.01 -11.04 11.12
N MET A 49 6.97 -10.47 11.83
CA MET A 49 6.73 -9.52 12.92
C MET A 49 6.03 -8.25 12.44
N THR A 50 6.47 -7.64 11.33
CA THR A 50 5.88 -6.40 10.80
C THR A 50 4.48 -6.63 10.25
N GLN A 51 4.27 -7.75 9.53
CA GLN A 51 2.97 -8.13 9.01
C GLN A 51 1.97 -8.41 10.13
N ILE A 52 2.39 -9.17 11.16
CA ILE A 52 1.49 -9.50 12.28
C ILE A 52 1.23 -8.27 13.15
N LEU A 53 2.26 -7.49 13.44
CA LEU A 53 2.17 -6.43 14.42
C LEU A 53 1.63 -5.12 13.85
N ILE A 54 2.16 -4.60 12.75
CA ILE A 54 1.71 -3.30 12.21
C ILE A 54 0.41 -3.46 11.43
N THR A 55 0.36 -4.41 10.49
CA THR A 55 -0.81 -4.58 9.61
C THR A 55 -2.05 -4.95 10.40
N TYR A 56 -2.01 -6.02 11.20
CA TYR A 56 -3.22 -6.45 11.92
C TYR A 56 -3.62 -5.48 13.02
N THR A 57 -2.70 -4.95 13.83
CA THR A 57 -3.11 -4.02 14.92
C THR A 57 -3.65 -2.71 14.38
N LEU A 58 -3.01 -2.11 13.38
CA LEU A 58 -3.48 -0.85 12.81
C LEU A 58 -4.80 -1.05 12.05
N SER A 59 -4.97 -2.19 11.36
CA SER A 59 -6.24 -2.55 10.73
C SER A 59 -7.34 -2.74 11.76
N MET A 60 -7.11 -3.52 12.82
CA MET A 60 -8.10 -3.75 13.87
C MET A 60 -8.45 -2.46 14.61
N ILE A 61 -7.47 -1.60 14.93
CA ILE A 61 -7.73 -0.26 15.49
C ILE A 61 -8.63 0.54 14.57
N THR A 62 -8.30 0.59 13.27
CA THR A 62 -9.06 1.35 12.28
C THR A 62 -10.50 0.86 12.20
N VAL A 63 -10.73 -0.46 12.19
CA VAL A 63 -12.06 -1.07 12.14
C VAL A 63 -12.85 -0.83 13.43
N ILE A 64 -12.26 -1.10 14.60
CA ILE A 64 -12.93 -0.96 15.90
C ILE A 64 -13.22 0.51 16.19
N MET A 65 -12.25 1.40 15.99
CA MET A 65 -12.45 2.84 16.15
C MET A 65 -13.42 3.40 15.11
N GLY A 66 -13.37 2.91 13.87
CA GLY A 66 -14.31 3.28 12.82
C GLY A 66 -15.74 2.93 13.20
N ALA A 67 -15.99 1.70 13.62
CA ALA A 67 -17.29 1.23 14.09
C ALA A 67 -17.78 2.00 15.33
N ALA A 68 -16.92 2.22 16.32
CA ALA A 68 -17.26 2.99 17.50
C ALA A 68 -17.59 4.45 17.17
N THR A 69 -16.80 5.09 16.30
CA THR A 69 -17.02 6.46 15.83
C THR A 69 -18.36 6.61 15.14
N LEU A 70 -18.64 5.69 14.24
CA LEU A 70 -19.82 5.67 13.41
C LEU A 70 -21.07 5.39 14.26
N TRP A 71 -20.98 4.51 15.26
CA TRP A 71 -22.04 4.31 16.26
C TRP A 71 -22.29 5.55 17.13
N ILE A 72 -21.23 6.16 17.67
CA ILE A 72 -21.34 7.35 18.54
C ILE A 72 -21.90 8.54 17.75
N SER A 73 -21.48 8.72 16.50
CA SER A 73 -21.98 9.80 15.63
C SER A 73 -23.44 9.60 15.23
N ALA A 74 -23.82 8.40 14.79
CA ALA A 74 -25.20 8.00 14.55
C ALA A 74 -26.09 8.27 15.77
N GLY A 75 -25.67 7.77 16.93
CA GLY A 75 -26.41 7.89 18.19
C GLY A 75 -26.47 9.31 18.75
N SER A 76 -25.45 10.14 18.52
CA SER A 76 -25.37 11.49 19.11
C SER A 76 -26.48 12.42 18.63
N LEU A 77 -26.84 12.35 17.34
CA LEU A 77 -27.87 13.21 16.79
C LEU A 77 -29.24 12.55 16.81
N ALA A 78 -29.33 11.25 16.48
CA ALA A 78 -30.61 10.53 16.47
C ALA A 78 -31.26 10.50 17.87
N ASN A 79 -30.51 10.19 18.93
CA ASN A 79 -31.05 10.18 20.29
C ASN A 79 -31.47 11.58 20.77
N ASP A 80 -30.78 12.63 20.34
CA ASP A 80 -31.15 14.01 20.71
C ASP A 80 -32.44 14.47 20.00
N ILE A 81 -32.74 13.90 18.82
CA ILE A 81 -33.99 14.12 18.10
C ILE A 81 -35.12 13.33 18.78
N GLU A 82 -34.91 12.04 19.04
CA GLU A 82 -35.91 11.15 19.63
C GLU A 82 -36.31 11.55 21.05
N ASN A 83 -35.35 11.99 21.87
CA ASN A 83 -35.61 12.42 23.25
C ASN A 83 -36.04 13.90 23.37
N PHE A 84 -36.37 14.56 22.26
CA PHE A 84 -36.78 15.97 22.18
C PHE A 84 -35.78 17.00 22.77
N HIS A 85 -34.54 16.59 23.06
CA HIS A 85 -33.50 17.49 23.58
C HIS A 85 -33.17 18.62 22.60
N LEU A 86 -33.26 18.37 21.29
CA LEU A 86 -33.03 19.38 20.26
C LEU A 86 -34.03 20.55 20.29
N GLN A 87 -35.27 20.33 20.76
CA GLN A 87 -36.26 21.40 20.88
C GLN A 87 -35.87 22.40 21.97
N MET A 88 -35.28 21.93 23.07
CA MET A 88 -34.73 22.78 24.14
C MET A 88 -33.45 23.53 23.74
N VAL A 89 -32.70 23.01 22.76
CA VAL A 89 -31.50 23.67 22.23
C VAL A 89 -31.86 24.70 21.16
N ALA A 90 -32.90 24.44 20.36
CA ALA A 90 -33.38 25.32 19.30
C ALA A 90 -33.98 26.64 19.82
N THR A 91 -34.42 26.70 21.09
CA THR A 91 -34.88 27.94 21.74
C THR A 91 -33.73 28.89 22.10
N LYS A 92 -32.49 28.41 22.12
CA LYS A 92 -31.30 29.24 22.31
C LYS A 92 -30.86 29.82 20.96
N PRO A 93 -30.26 31.03 20.92
CA PRO A 93 -29.79 31.64 19.68
C PRO A 93 -28.51 30.94 19.16
N VAL A 94 -28.64 29.68 18.73
CA VAL A 94 -27.58 28.83 18.19
C VAL A 94 -27.99 28.41 16.79
N ALA A 95 -27.14 28.68 15.80
CA ALA A 95 -27.43 28.29 14.42
C ALA A 95 -27.33 26.76 14.26
N LYS A 96 -28.16 26.18 13.39
CA LYS A 96 -28.23 24.71 13.20
C LYS A 96 -26.89 24.11 12.74
N TRP A 97 -26.15 24.82 11.88
CA TRP A 97 -24.80 24.41 11.48
C TRP A 97 -23.80 24.40 12.65
N GLN A 98 -23.98 25.26 13.66
CA GLN A 98 -23.13 25.26 14.87
C GLN A 98 -23.39 24.04 15.75
N ILE A 99 -24.62 23.52 15.74
CA ILE A 99 -24.96 22.28 16.46
C ILE A 99 -24.30 21.09 15.78
N TRP A 100 -24.45 20.99 14.45
CA TRP A 100 -23.85 19.91 13.68
C TRP A 100 -22.32 19.94 13.78
N LEU A 101 -21.70 21.10 13.53
CA LEU A 101 -20.25 21.27 13.60
C LEU A 101 -19.71 21.05 15.02
N GLY A 102 -20.41 21.52 16.05
CA GLY A 102 -20.03 21.32 17.45
C GLY A 102 -20.03 19.84 17.86
N LYS A 103 -21.02 19.06 17.41
CA LYS A 103 -21.06 17.61 17.62
C LYS A 103 -19.95 16.89 16.86
N TRP A 104 -19.72 17.26 15.60
CA TRP A 104 -18.65 16.68 14.79
C TRP A 104 -17.27 16.91 15.42
N ILE A 105 -16.96 18.16 15.81
CA ILE A 105 -15.71 18.49 16.53
C ILE A 105 -15.63 17.73 17.86
N GLY A 106 -16.75 17.57 18.57
CA GLY A 106 -16.79 16.82 19.83
C GLY A 106 -16.40 15.37 19.65
N ILE A 107 -16.98 14.69 18.67
CA ILE A 107 -16.66 13.29 18.34
C ILE A 107 -15.21 13.18 17.84
N MET A 108 -14.78 14.11 16.99
CA MET A 108 -13.41 14.13 16.47
C MET A 108 -12.37 14.32 17.56
N SER A 109 -12.61 15.20 18.54
CA SER A 109 -11.69 15.37 19.67
C SER A 109 -11.58 14.09 20.55
N MET A 110 -12.67 13.33 20.71
CA MET A 110 -12.61 12.02 21.38
C MET A 110 -11.79 11.02 20.56
N ASN A 111 -12.04 10.94 19.26
CA ASN A 111 -11.30 10.07 18.35
C ASN A 111 -9.82 10.38 18.34
N PHE A 112 -9.45 11.67 18.38
CA PHE A 112 -8.06 12.10 18.43
C PHE A 112 -7.34 11.53 19.67
N ILE A 113 -7.97 11.63 20.85
CA ILE A 113 -7.38 11.15 22.11
C ILE A 113 -7.29 9.63 22.11
N LEU A 114 -8.36 8.93 21.70
CA LEU A 114 -8.39 7.47 21.63
C LEU A 114 -7.33 6.96 20.65
N LEU A 115 -7.16 7.62 19.49
CA LEU A 115 -6.19 7.25 18.48
C LEU A 115 -4.76 7.52 18.95
N LEU A 116 -4.50 8.61 19.68
CA LEU A 116 -3.20 8.87 20.27
C LEU A 116 -2.81 7.82 21.32
N VAL A 117 -3.75 7.41 22.17
CA VAL A 117 -3.50 6.37 23.17
C VAL A 117 -3.28 5.02 22.50
N ALA A 118 -4.17 4.60 21.59
CA ALA A 118 -4.06 3.33 20.88
C ALA A 118 -2.78 3.28 20.02
N GLY A 119 -2.49 4.35 19.28
CA GLY A 119 -1.29 4.47 18.47
C GLY A 119 -0.01 4.50 19.30
N GLY A 120 -0.03 5.17 20.46
CA GLY A 120 1.09 5.14 21.41
C GLY A 120 1.39 3.74 21.95
N ILE A 121 0.34 2.95 22.25
CA ILE A 121 0.49 1.56 22.69
C ILE A 121 1.07 0.70 21.57
N VAL A 122 0.57 0.82 20.33
CA VAL A 122 1.12 0.07 19.18
C VAL A 122 2.58 0.45 18.93
N PHE A 123 2.91 1.74 18.94
CA PHE A 123 4.30 2.18 18.78
C PHE A 123 5.21 1.61 19.89
N GLY A 124 4.77 1.66 21.14
CA GLY A 124 5.49 1.04 22.25
C GLY A 124 5.67 -0.47 22.08
N MET A 125 4.62 -1.15 21.60
CA MET A 125 4.64 -2.58 21.32
C MET A 125 5.60 -2.95 20.17
N VAL A 126 5.66 -2.15 19.11
CA VAL A 126 6.63 -2.29 18.01
C VAL A 126 8.05 -2.16 18.54
N GLN A 127 8.34 -1.14 19.36
CA GLN A 127 9.68 -0.97 19.94
C GLN A 127 10.04 -2.09 20.93
N TYR A 128 9.06 -2.58 21.69
CA TYR A 128 9.25 -3.70 22.61
C TYR A 128 9.56 -5.00 21.87
N ARG A 129 8.74 -5.38 20.89
CA ARG A 129 8.97 -6.59 20.10
C ARG A 129 10.25 -6.50 19.24
N ALA A 130 10.62 -5.32 18.75
CA ALA A 130 11.86 -5.13 17.99
C ALA A 130 13.09 -5.53 18.82
N LYS A 131 13.10 -5.16 20.10
CA LYS A 131 14.15 -5.62 21.04
C LYS A 131 14.02 -7.10 21.39
N LYS A 132 12.79 -7.60 21.52
CA LYS A 132 12.52 -9.01 21.81
C LYS A 132 13.10 -9.95 20.75
N LEU A 133 13.13 -9.55 19.47
CA LEU A 133 13.74 -10.34 18.40
C LEU A 133 15.20 -10.73 18.72
N THR A 134 15.98 -9.78 19.22
CA THR A 134 17.38 -10.02 19.62
C THR A 134 17.47 -10.98 20.80
N TRP A 135 16.60 -10.86 21.80
CA TRP A 135 16.57 -11.77 22.95
C TRP A 135 16.17 -13.20 22.56
N ASP A 136 15.13 -13.37 21.76
CA ASP A 136 14.66 -14.69 21.29
C ASP A 136 15.72 -15.35 20.38
N ALA A 137 16.47 -14.56 19.60
CA ALA A 137 17.60 -15.04 18.82
C ALA A 137 18.79 -15.43 19.72
N LEU A 138 19.07 -14.66 20.77
CA LEU A 138 20.13 -14.95 21.75
C LEU A 138 19.86 -16.26 22.50
N GLU A 139 18.62 -16.48 22.96
CA GLU A 139 18.20 -17.71 23.66
C GLU A 139 18.37 -18.96 22.75
N LYS A 140 18.06 -18.84 21.45
CA LYS A 140 18.29 -19.92 20.48
C LYS A 140 19.78 -20.17 20.19
N MET A 141 20.65 -19.18 20.39
CA MET A 141 22.09 -19.29 20.18
C MET A 141 22.86 -19.71 21.42
N GLU A 142 22.29 -19.53 22.61
CA GLU A 142 22.91 -19.90 23.89
C GLU A 142 23.38 -21.37 23.98
N PRO A 143 22.66 -22.38 23.46
CA PRO A 143 23.13 -23.77 23.51
C PRO A 143 24.13 -24.13 22.40
N ARG A 144 24.48 -23.22 21.48
CA ARG A 144 25.42 -23.51 20.39
C ARG A 144 26.87 -23.41 20.88
N PRO A 145 27.77 -24.28 20.40
CA PRO A 145 29.19 -24.19 20.74
C PRO A 145 29.80 -22.90 20.20
N ASP A 146 30.74 -22.33 20.95
CA ASP A 146 31.35 -21.03 20.64
C ASP A 146 32.05 -21.00 19.27
N LEU A 147 32.55 -22.15 18.82
CA LEU A 147 33.14 -22.34 17.49
C LEU A 147 32.13 -22.06 16.36
N ASP A 148 30.89 -22.53 16.50
CA ASP A 148 29.85 -22.33 15.48
C ASP A 148 29.46 -20.84 15.37
N ILE A 149 29.50 -20.12 16.48
CA ILE A 149 29.21 -18.67 16.54
C ILE A 149 30.32 -17.90 15.82
N ALA A 150 31.58 -18.22 16.10
CA ALA A 150 32.72 -17.59 15.43
C ALA A 150 32.77 -17.93 13.92
N MET A 151 32.43 -19.16 13.54
CA MET A 151 32.28 -19.54 12.13
C MET A 151 31.13 -18.77 11.44
N ALA A 152 30.01 -18.55 12.13
CA ALA A 152 28.90 -17.77 11.60
C ALA A 152 29.29 -16.30 11.38
N ILE A 153 30.04 -15.68 12.30
CA ILE A 153 30.60 -14.34 12.11
C ILE A 153 31.49 -14.28 10.87
N LEU A 154 32.42 -15.24 10.72
CA LEU A 154 33.34 -15.29 9.57
C LEU A 154 32.59 -15.45 8.24
N ARG A 155 31.60 -16.36 8.18
CA ARG A 155 30.77 -16.55 6.98
C ARG A 155 29.93 -15.32 6.64
N SER A 156 29.53 -14.53 7.65
CA SER A 156 28.82 -13.27 7.45
C SER A 156 29.71 -12.11 6.98
N GLY A 157 31.03 -12.31 6.90
CA GLY A 157 32.00 -11.29 6.48
C GLY A 157 32.23 -10.18 7.51
N ARG A 158 31.83 -10.40 8.77
CA ARG A 158 31.96 -9.44 9.87
C ARG A 158 33.34 -9.57 10.56
N PRO A 159 33.89 -8.49 11.16
CA PRO A 159 35.20 -8.54 11.80
C PRO A 159 35.19 -9.41 13.05
N LEU A 160 36.04 -10.45 13.06
CA LEU A 160 36.19 -11.39 14.17
C LEU A 160 37.05 -10.84 15.32
N PHE A 161 37.99 -9.94 15.01
CA PHE A 161 38.98 -9.44 15.96
C PHE A 161 38.65 -8.04 16.48
N VAL A 162 39.09 -7.74 17.70
CA VAL A 162 38.95 -6.40 18.29
C VAL A 162 39.87 -5.42 17.58
N GLU A 163 39.33 -4.35 17.01
CA GLU A 163 40.10 -3.34 16.30
C GLU A 163 40.97 -2.49 17.24
N ASN A 164 42.17 -2.13 16.80
CA ASN A 164 43.08 -1.27 17.55
C ASN A 164 42.74 0.22 17.35
N LEU A 165 42.31 0.89 18.43
CA LEU A 165 41.99 2.33 18.42
C LEU A 165 43.14 3.25 17.96
N LYS A 166 44.39 2.78 18.00
CA LYS A 166 45.58 3.56 17.59
C LYS A 166 46.00 3.28 16.13
N THR A 167 45.63 2.13 15.59
CA THR A 167 45.92 1.73 14.20
C THR A 167 44.66 1.05 13.62
N PRO A 168 43.74 1.84 13.02
CA PRO A 168 42.53 1.30 12.40
C PRO A 168 42.86 0.22 11.37
N GLY A 169 42.10 -0.87 11.36
CA GLY A 169 42.31 -2.03 10.49
C GLY A 169 43.30 -3.09 11.01
N GLU A 170 44.00 -2.87 12.12
CA GLU A 170 44.83 -3.90 12.77
C GLU A 170 44.16 -4.46 14.04
N PRO A 171 44.19 -5.78 14.26
CA PRO A 171 43.62 -6.36 15.47
C PRO A 171 44.49 -6.10 16.70
N ARG A 172 43.84 -5.97 17.86
CA ARG A 172 44.52 -5.78 19.14
C ARG A 172 45.27 -7.05 19.52
N ILE A 173 46.41 -6.89 20.20
CA ILE A 173 47.22 -8.02 20.67
C ILE A 173 46.51 -8.68 21.87
N ALA A 174 46.37 -10.01 21.83
CA ALA A 174 45.84 -10.79 22.93
C ALA A 174 46.83 -10.85 24.10
N PRO A 175 46.35 -10.71 25.36
CA PRO A 175 47.20 -10.84 26.53
C PRO A 175 47.63 -12.30 26.80
N ASN A 176 46.80 -13.28 26.44
CA ASN A 176 47.03 -14.72 26.61
C ASN A 176 46.63 -15.49 25.34
N PRO A 177 47.18 -16.70 25.10
CA PRO A 177 46.77 -17.58 24.00
C PRO A 177 45.30 -17.98 24.11
N GLN A 178 44.58 -18.03 22.98
CA GLN A 178 43.14 -18.30 22.91
C GLN A 178 42.87 -19.67 22.27
N PRO A 179 42.27 -20.64 22.98
CA PRO A 179 42.00 -21.98 22.44
C PRO A 179 41.02 -21.95 21.26
N LEU A 180 40.03 -21.06 21.29
CA LEU A 180 39.05 -20.89 20.23
C LEU A 180 39.67 -20.43 18.90
N LEU A 181 40.74 -19.62 18.95
CA LEU A 181 41.45 -19.19 17.75
C LEU A 181 42.22 -20.36 17.11
N ALA A 182 42.79 -21.24 17.93
CA ALA A 182 43.49 -22.43 17.44
C ALA A 182 42.53 -23.37 16.70
N GLU A 183 41.36 -23.67 17.29
CA GLU A 183 40.33 -24.50 16.66
C GLU A 183 39.80 -23.89 15.35
N LEU A 184 39.56 -22.57 15.31
CA LEU A 184 39.17 -21.88 14.07
C LEU A 184 40.25 -21.95 13.00
N THR A 185 41.52 -21.77 13.37
CA THR A 185 42.64 -21.81 12.43
C THR A 185 42.79 -23.20 11.81
N GLU A 186 42.48 -24.28 12.54
CA GLU A 186 42.48 -25.65 12.02
C GLU A 186 41.31 -25.98 11.08
N LEU A 187 40.16 -25.32 11.22
CA LEU A 187 38.98 -25.56 10.38
C LEU A 187 38.89 -24.66 9.14
N MET A 188 39.50 -23.48 9.19
CA MET A 188 39.33 -22.43 8.17
C MET A 188 40.33 -22.54 6.99
N ASP A 189 39.99 -21.87 5.89
CA ASP A 189 40.75 -21.82 4.64
C ASP A 189 42.16 -21.22 4.79
N ASP A 190 43.06 -21.56 3.87
CA ASP A 190 44.48 -21.13 3.88
C ASP A 190 44.64 -19.61 3.97
N GLN A 191 43.75 -18.83 3.35
CA GLN A 191 43.78 -17.36 3.43
C GLN A 191 43.62 -16.83 4.86
N PHE A 192 42.73 -17.44 5.64
CA PHE A 192 42.51 -17.03 7.03
C PHE A 192 43.71 -17.41 7.88
N ARG A 193 44.26 -18.61 7.70
CA ARG A 193 45.48 -19.08 8.39
C ARG A 193 46.67 -18.17 8.13
N ASP A 194 46.88 -17.80 6.87
CA ASP A 194 47.95 -16.89 6.45
C ASP A 194 47.79 -15.52 7.09
N SER A 195 46.56 -15.00 7.22
CA SER A 195 46.29 -13.72 7.88
C SER A 195 46.68 -13.72 9.36
N VAL A 196 46.37 -14.80 10.08
CA VAL A 196 46.73 -14.97 11.49
C VAL A 196 48.24 -15.15 11.64
N ALA A 197 48.86 -15.96 10.78
CA ALA A 197 50.31 -16.19 10.79
C ALA A 197 51.10 -14.90 10.48
N GLN A 198 50.66 -14.09 9.53
CA GLN A 198 51.26 -12.78 9.22
C GLN A 198 51.17 -11.83 10.41
N PHE A 199 50.04 -11.80 11.12
CA PHE A 199 49.87 -10.99 12.31
C PHE A 199 50.80 -11.44 13.45
N GLN A 200 50.90 -12.75 13.69
CA GLN A 200 51.80 -13.31 14.70
C GLN A 200 53.27 -13.02 14.37
N ALA A 201 53.68 -13.14 13.10
CA ALA A 201 55.03 -12.81 12.66
C ALA A 201 55.39 -11.34 12.93
N ARG A 202 54.44 -10.43 12.72
CA ARG A 202 54.61 -8.99 12.97
C ARG A 202 54.67 -8.65 14.46
N ASN A 203 53.95 -9.40 15.31
CA ASN A 203 53.76 -9.10 16.74
C ASN A 203 54.53 -10.02 17.70
N ARG A 204 55.68 -10.56 17.26
CA ARG A 204 56.57 -11.43 18.06
C ARG A 204 55.86 -12.68 18.59
N GLY A 205 55.06 -13.33 17.75
CA GLY A 205 54.34 -14.58 18.07
C GLY A 205 53.08 -14.39 18.92
N LYS A 206 52.63 -13.15 19.15
CA LYS A 206 51.38 -12.89 19.88
C LYS A 206 50.17 -12.96 18.95
N GLU A 207 49.09 -13.53 19.47
CA GLU A 207 47.83 -13.75 18.74
C GLU A 207 46.98 -12.48 18.63
N PRO A 208 46.15 -12.36 17.58
CA PRO A 208 45.11 -11.36 17.50
C PRO A 208 44.00 -11.64 18.53
N LEU A 209 43.52 -10.60 19.20
CA LEU A 209 42.46 -10.69 20.20
C LEU A 209 41.12 -10.91 19.50
N LEU A 210 40.47 -12.06 19.77
CA LEU A 210 39.10 -12.31 19.34
C LEU A 210 38.15 -11.39 20.12
N ARG A 211 37.05 -11.02 19.49
CA ARG A 211 35.92 -10.44 20.21
C ARG A 211 35.36 -11.47 21.19
N SER A 212 34.73 -11.00 22.27
CA SER A 212 34.11 -11.92 23.22
C SER A 212 33.02 -12.73 22.51
N VAL A 213 32.81 -13.97 22.94
CA VAL A 213 31.77 -14.83 22.37
C VAL A 213 30.40 -14.21 22.59
N GLU A 214 30.21 -13.54 23.72
CA GLU A 214 29.00 -12.78 24.04
C GLU A 214 28.76 -11.63 23.04
N GLU A 215 29.77 -10.84 22.71
CA GLU A 215 29.66 -9.76 21.71
C GLU A 215 29.35 -10.32 20.31
N MET A 216 29.99 -11.42 19.93
CA MET A 216 29.74 -12.08 18.64
C MET A 216 28.31 -12.66 18.59
N ARG A 217 27.84 -13.25 19.69
CA ARG A 217 26.49 -13.82 19.81
C ARG A 217 25.42 -12.73 19.76
N GLU A 218 25.62 -11.63 20.49
CA GLU A 218 24.74 -10.47 20.47
C GLU A 218 24.66 -9.86 19.08
N GLU A 219 25.79 -9.78 18.36
CA GLU A 219 25.80 -9.23 17.01
C GLU A 219 25.03 -10.08 16.00
N ILE A 220 25.20 -11.41 16.01
CA ILE A 220 24.41 -12.31 15.15
C ILE A 220 22.93 -12.27 15.55
N ALA A 221 22.63 -12.25 16.84
CA ALA A 221 21.26 -12.16 17.34
C ALA A 221 20.58 -10.83 16.94
N SER A 222 21.35 -9.73 16.87
CA SER A 222 20.86 -8.41 16.48
C SER A 222 20.63 -8.24 14.98
N VAL A 223 20.98 -9.21 14.12
CA VAL A 223 20.86 -9.09 12.66
C VAL A 223 19.43 -8.81 12.24
N GLU A 224 18.46 -9.59 12.71
CA GLU A 224 17.05 -9.41 12.38
C GLU A 224 16.49 -8.09 12.93
N GLU A 225 16.92 -7.67 14.12
CA GLU A 225 16.56 -6.34 14.67
C GLU A 225 17.15 -5.21 13.82
N ASN A 226 18.39 -5.34 13.37
CA ASN A 226 19.06 -4.35 12.54
C ASN A 226 18.39 -4.23 11.17
N ILE A 227 18.05 -5.36 10.53
CA ILE A 227 17.28 -5.40 9.28
C ILE A 227 15.93 -4.71 9.47
N LEU A 228 15.19 -5.07 10.53
CA LEU A 228 13.92 -4.44 10.87
C LEU A 228 14.09 -2.91 11.02
N ARG A 229 15.14 -2.45 11.69
CA ARG A 229 15.39 -1.02 11.92
C ARG A 229 15.87 -0.27 10.68
N SER A 230 16.68 -0.90 9.82
CA SER A 230 17.27 -0.27 8.64
C SER A 230 16.35 -0.32 7.42
N GLU A 231 15.46 -1.30 7.31
CA GLU A 231 14.62 -1.48 6.13
C GLU A 231 13.15 -1.17 6.39
N LEU A 232 12.58 -1.65 7.50
CA LEU A 232 11.14 -1.61 7.76
C LEU A 232 10.73 -0.45 8.68
N LEU A 233 11.56 -0.10 9.66
CA LEU A 233 11.36 1.06 10.55
C LEU A 233 12.06 2.32 10.01
N LEU A 234 12.02 2.51 8.70
CA LEU A 234 12.36 3.77 8.03
C LEU A 234 11.22 4.19 7.13
N ALA A 235 11.14 5.50 6.87
CA ALA A 235 10.21 6.03 5.89
C ALA A 235 10.95 6.24 4.58
N ARG A 236 10.85 5.26 3.67
CA ARG A 236 11.48 5.29 2.36
C ARG A 236 10.48 5.75 1.31
N ASP A 237 10.80 6.78 0.56
CA ASP A 237 9.96 7.25 -0.55
C ASP A 237 10.55 6.80 -1.88
N GLY A 238 9.70 6.62 -2.88
CA GLY A 238 10.10 6.29 -4.23
C GLY A 238 10.51 7.53 -5.03
N MET A 239 11.63 7.49 -5.74
CA MET A 239 11.93 8.52 -6.74
C MET A 239 11.08 8.28 -7.98
N ARG A 240 10.52 9.36 -8.51
CA ARG A 240 9.70 9.29 -9.70
C ARG A 240 10.55 8.94 -10.92
N MET A 241 10.19 7.82 -11.57
CA MET A 241 10.69 7.49 -12.89
C MET A 241 10.14 8.48 -13.92
N THR A 242 11.02 8.97 -14.78
CA THR A 242 10.66 9.82 -15.92
C THR A 242 10.15 8.94 -17.06
N PRO A 243 9.30 9.46 -17.96
CA PRO A 243 8.79 8.69 -19.09
C PRO A 243 9.87 8.37 -20.15
N GLN A 244 11.07 8.95 -20.01
CA GLN A 244 12.19 8.67 -20.90
C GLN A 244 12.75 7.29 -20.57
N VAL A 245 12.76 6.42 -21.57
CA VAL A 245 13.34 5.08 -21.49
C VAL A 245 14.18 4.85 -22.75
N GLU A 246 15.34 4.22 -22.58
CA GLU A 246 16.21 3.83 -23.68
C GLU A 246 16.44 2.33 -23.68
N ARG A 247 16.46 1.75 -24.88
CA ARG A 247 16.92 0.38 -25.11
C ARG A 247 18.41 0.42 -25.38
N LEU A 248 19.13 -0.47 -24.74
CA LEU A 248 20.57 -0.60 -24.83
C LEU A 248 20.89 -1.89 -25.57
N VAL A 249 21.86 -1.83 -26.47
CA VAL A 249 22.41 -3.02 -27.12
C VAL A 249 23.91 -2.98 -26.97
N LEU A 250 24.49 -4.06 -26.43
CA LEU A 250 25.92 -4.29 -26.45
C LEU A 250 26.33 -4.59 -27.88
N VAL A 251 27.07 -3.65 -28.49
CA VAL A 251 27.60 -3.78 -29.84
C VAL A 251 29.11 -3.86 -29.75
N GLN A 252 29.64 -4.97 -30.25
CA GLN A 252 31.08 -5.14 -30.47
C GLN A 252 31.38 -4.79 -31.93
N GLU A 253 31.83 -3.56 -32.18
CA GLU A 253 32.06 -3.04 -33.54
C GLU A 253 33.22 -3.75 -34.26
N ALA A 254 34.18 -4.31 -33.52
CA ALA A 254 35.27 -5.13 -34.04
C ALA A 254 35.74 -6.15 -32.98
N THR A 255 36.32 -7.28 -33.41
CA THR A 255 36.80 -8.37 -32.53
C THR A 255 37.77 -7.90 -31.44
N ASN A 256 38.52 -6.82 -31.71
CA ASN A 256 39.51 -6.23 -30.80
C ASN A 256 39.06 -4.89 -30.19
N ALA A 257 37.87 -4.38 -30.54
CA ALA A 257 37.33 -3.16 -29.95
C ALA A 257 36.60 -3.49 -28.64
N PRO A 258 36.72 -2.65 -27.59
CA PRO A 258 35.93 -2.82 -26.39
C PRO A 258 34.44 -2.74 -26.74
N PRO A 259 33.58 -3.58 -26.11
CA PRO A 259 32.16 -3.56 -26.36
C PRO A 259 31.60 -2.16 -26.06
N SER A 260 30.91 -1.58 -27.03
CA SER A 260 30.25 -0.28 -26.93
C SER A 260 28.76 -0.48 -26.66
N ILE A 261 28.11 0.50 -26.03
CA ILE A 261 26.67 0.45 -25.77
C ILE A 261 26.00 1.41 -26.73
N ARG A 262 25.14 0.88 -27.61
CA ARG A 262 24.26 1.69 -28.43
C ARG A 262 22.95 1.91 -27.68
N ALA A 263 22.62 3.18 -27.41
CA ALA A 263 21.35 3.56 -26.81
C ALA A 263 20.38 4.05 -27.88
N VAL A 264 19.16 3.49 -27.89
CA VAL A 264 18.07 3.88 -28.78
C VAL A 264 16.89 4.29 -27.92
N LYS A 265 16.27 5.43 -28.20
CA LYS A 265 15.06 5.88 -27.49
C LYS A 265 13.94 4.86 -27.68
N LEU A 266 13.20 4.58 -26.61
CA LEU A 266 12.15 3.56 -26.63
C LEU A 266 11.09 3.83 -27.72
N ASP A 267 10.63 5.07 -27.85
CA ASP A 267 9.61 5.41 -28.86
C ASP A 267 10.12 5.19 -30.29
N THR A 268 11.38 5.54 -30.57
CA THR A 268 12.01 5.29 -31.87
C THR A 268 12.14 3.79 -32.15
N TRP A 269 12.55 3.01 -31.14
CA TRP A 269 12.63 1.55 -31.25
C TRP A 269 11.25 0.92 -31.49
N ILE A 270 10.20 1.41 -30.80
CA ILE A 270 8.82 0.95 -31.01
C ILE A 270 8.38 1.27 -32.44
N GLU A 271 8.59 2.48 -32.94
CA GLU A 271 8.22 2.87 -34.30
C GLU A 271 8.90 2.00 -35.38
N GLU A 272 10.20 1.74 -35.22
CA GLU A 272 10.97 0.87 -36.12
C GLU A 272 10.46 -0.58 -36.08
N THR A 273 10.22 -1.09 -34.87
CA THR A 273 9.72 -2.44 -34.65
C THR A 273 8.31 -2.59 -35.22
N VAL A 274 7.40 -1.65 -34.95
CA VAL A 274 6.05 -1.63 -35.52
C VAL A 274 6.12 -1.63 -37.04
N LYS A 275 6.97 -0.80 -37.67
CA LYS A 275 7.18 -0.81 -39.13
C LYS A 275 7.61 -2.17 -39.67
N GLN A 276 8.50 -2.87 -38.95
CA GLN A 276 8.98 -4.18 -39.36
C GLN A 276 7.87 -5.25 -39.30
N TYR A 277 7.02 -5.22 -38.27
CA TYR A 277 5.95 -6.21 -38.07
C TYR A 277 4.62 -5.84 -38.75
N TRP A 278 4.43 -4.57 -39.15
CA TRP A 278 3.20 -4.04 -39.73
C TRP A 278 2.64 -4.87 -40.89
N PRO A 279 3.43 -5.30 -41.90
CA PRO A 279 2.89 -6.07 -43.02
C PRO A 279 2.29 -7.42 -42.61
N ARG A 280 2.85 -8.06 -41.58
CA ARG A 280 2.32 -9.33 -41.05
C ARG A 280 1.02 -9.11 -40.29
N TYR A 281 0.95 -8.04 -39.50
CA TYR A 281 -0.21 -7.70 -38.68
C TYR A 281 -1.43 -7.32 -39.54
N VAL A 282 -1.21 -6.49 -40.57
CA VAL A 282 -2.24 -6.11 -41.56
C VAL A 282 -2.86 -7.35 -42.21
N GLY A 283 -2.05 -8.35 -42.57
CA GLY A 283 -2.54 -9.60 -43.12
C GLY A 283 -3.44 -10.37 -42.15
N GLN A 284 -3.09 -10.42 -40.86
CA GLN A 284 -3.89 -11.10 -39.83
C GLN A 284 -5.21 -10.38 -39.56
N GLU A 285 -5.19 -9.05 -39.43
CA GLU A 285 -6.39 -8.23 -39.24
C GLU A 285 -7.34 -8.33 -40.43
N LEU A 286 -6.82 -8.35 -41.65
CA LEU A 286 -7.63 -8.59 -42.85
C LEU A 286 -8.32 -9.96 -42.83
N VAL A 287 -7.62 -11.00 -42.37
CA VAL A 287 -8.21 -12.33 -42.24
C VAL A 287 -9.34 -12.33 -41.20
N GLN A 288 -9.11 -11.74 -40.02
CA GLN A 288 -10.14 -11.64 -38.98
C GLN A 288 -11.35 -10.83 -39.44
N LYS A 289 -11.13 -9.68 -40.10
CA LYS A 289 -12.18 -8.88 -40.71
C LYS A 289 -12.96 -9.68 -41.74
N ASN A 290 -12.26 -10.44 -42.58
CA ASN A 290 -12.89 -11.26 -43.60
C ASN A 290 -13.71 -12.43 -43.02
N GLU A 291 -13.28 -13.01 -41.91
CA GLU A 291 -14.06 -14.01 -41.16
C GLU A 291 -15.32 -13.40 -40.53
N TRP A 292 -15.21 -12.18 -39.98
CA TRP A 292 -16.34 -11.42 -39.45
C TRP A 292 -17.35 -11.03 -40.55
N GLU A 293 -16.87 -10.63 -41.73
CA GLU A 293 -17.73 -10.31 -42.86
C GLU A 293 -18.49 -11.57 -43.36
N LYS A 294 -17.82 -12.73 -43.37
CA LYS A 294 -18.45 -14.02 -43.70
C LYS A 294 -19.51 -14.43 -42.69
N SER A 295 -19.28 -14.25 -41.38
CA SER A 295 -20.28 -14.60 -40.35
C SER A 295 -21.56 -13.77 -40.44
N ARG A 296 -21.48 -12.55 -41.02
CA ARG A 296 -22.63 -11.69 -41.34
C ARG A 296 -23.27 -11.95 -42.70
N GLY A 297 -22.82 -12.98 -43.43
CA GLY A 297 -23.41 -13.38 -44.71
C GLY A 297 -22.97 -12.54 -45.90
N ILE A 298 -21.83 -11.84 -45.82
CA ILE A 298 -21.27 -11.10 -46.95
C ILE A 298 -20.67 -12.09 -47.97
N PRO A 299 -21.05 -12.03 -49.26
CA PRO A 299 -20.58 -12.97 -50.27
C PRO A 299 -19.09 -12.77 -50.60
N ILE A 300 -18.42 -13.87 -50.97
CA ILE A 300 -16.96 -13.95 -51.17
C ILE A 300 -16.37 -12.85 -52.09
N GLY A 301 -17.14 -12.39 -53.08
CA GLY A 301 -16.72 -11.34 -54.01
C GLY A 301 -16.76 -9.90 -53.48
N LYS A 302 -17.40 -9.65 -52.33
CA LYS A 302 -17.56 -8.31 -51.72
C LYS A 302 -16.74 -8.10 -50.46
N LEU A 303 -15.85 -9.04 -50.11
CA LEU A 303 -15.03 -8.89 -48.93
C LEU A 303 -14.02 -7.75 -49.05
N SER A 304 -13.74 -7.12 -47.91
CA SER A 304 -12.77 -6.07 -47.78
C SER A 304 -11.37 -6.56 -48.17
N ARG A 305 -10.76 -5.88 -49.14
CA ARG A 305 -9.37 -6.16 -49.59
C ARG A 305 -8.33 -5.32 -48.85
N GLU A 306 -8.77 -4.24 -48.21
CA GLU A 306 -7.95 -3.30 -47.46
C GLU A 306 -8.65 -2.95 -46.14
N LEU A 307 -7.85 -2.57 -45.13
CA LEU A 307 -8.39 -2.06 -43.87
C LEU A 307 -8.87 -0.63 -44.05
N ASP A 308 -9.97 -0.28 -43.36
CA ASP A 308 -10.40 1.12 -43.30
C ASP A 308 -9.47 1.93 -42.39
N SER A 309 -9.54 3.25 -42.50
CA SER A 309 -8.78 4.21 -41.69
C SER A 309 -8.95 4.01 -40.18
N GLU A 310 -10.18 3.75 -39.70
CA GLU A 310 -10.41 3.40 -38.29
C GLU A 310 -9.76 2.06 -37.89
N ASP A 311 -9.86 1.05 -38.76
CA ASP A 311 -9.28 -0.27 -38.49
C ASP A 311 -7.75 -0.21 -38.46
N ILE A 312 -7.15 0.58 -39.35
CA ILE A 312 -5.71 0.87 -39.36
C ILE A 312 -5.30 1.55 -38.05
N GLN A 313 -6.06 2.54 -37.59
CA GLN A 313 -5.74 3.25 -36.35
C GLN A 313 -5.84 2.33 -35.13
N ARG A 314 -6.89 1.49 -35.07
CA ARG A 314 -7.05 0.49 -33.99
C ARG A 314 -5.93 -0.53 -34.02
N ALA A 315 -5.63 -1.11 -35.18
CA ALA A 315 -4.53 -2.06 -35.35
C ALA A 315 -3.17 -1.44 -35.00
N THR A 316 -2.93 -0.18 -35.38
CA THR A 316 -1.71 0.56 -35.04
C THR A 316 -1.59 0.75 -33.52
N ASN A 317 -2.68 1.13 -32.84
CA ASN A 317 -2.67 1.26 -31.38
C ASN A 317 -2.43 -0.09 -30.69
N GLN A 318 -3.03 -1.16 -31.21
CA GLN A 318 -2.89 -2.50 -30.66
C GLN A 318 -1.46 -3.03 -30.80
N ILE A 319 -0.88 -3.02 -32.01
CA ILE A 319 0.51 -3.46 -32.22
C ILE A 319 1.50 -2.58 -31.46
N THR A 320 1.26 -1.26 -31.37
CA THR A 320 2.12 -0.36 -30.57
C THR A 320 2.09 -0.74 -29.09
N SER A 321 0.92 -1.11 -28.57
CA SER A 321 0.74 -1.58 -27.19
C SER A 321 1.42 -2.93 -26.96
N GLU A 322 1.30 -3.87 -27.89
CA GLU A 322 1.95 -5.20 -27.84
C GLU A 322 3.48 -5.07 -27.88
N VAL A 323 4.02 -4.30 -28.84
CA VAL A 323 5.46 -4.03 -28.99
C VAL A 323 6.01 -3.32 -27.75
N ARG A 324 5.25 -2.37 -27.19
CA ARG A 324 5.61 -1.74 -25.92
C ARG A 324 5.63 -2.75 -24.77
N GLY A 325 4.68 -3.68 -24.71
CA GLY A 325 4.72 -4.80 -23.77
C GLY A 325 5.99 -5.63 -23.90
N TYR A 326 6.40 -5.95 -25.14
CA TYR A 326 7.62 -6.72 -25.44
C TYR A 326 8.92 -5.99 -25.10
N SER A 327 8.93 -4.66 -25.06
CA SER A 327 10.14 -3.88 -24.72
C SER A 327 10.69 -4.17 -23.32
N GLN A 328 9.87 -4.75 -22.43
CA GLN A 328 10.25 -5.23 -21.09
C GLN A 328 11.11 -6.49 -21.12
N ILE A 329 11.17 -7.20 -22.25
CA ILE A 329 11.98 -8.41 -22.42
C ILE A 329 13.35 -8.03 -22.98
N LEU A 330 14.40 -8.48 -22.30
CA LEU A 330 15.80 -8.25 -22.62
C LEU A 330 16.40 -9.55 -23.17
N GLU A 331 16.78 -9.54 -24.45
CA GLU A 331 17.59 -10.62 -25.02
C GLU A 331 19.03 -10.56 -24.45
N PRO A 332 19.81 -11.66 -24.57
CA PRO A 332 21.23 -11.64 -24.25
C PRO A 332 21.98 -10.50 -24.96
N GLY A 333 22.67 -9.66 -24.19
CA GLY A 333 23.39 -8.48 -24.70
C GLY A 333 22.54 -7.22 -24.83
N GLU A 334 21.22 -7.30 -24.62
CA GLU A 334 20.34 -6.14 -24.56
C GLU A 334 20.15 -5.63 -23.13
N GLY A 335 19.74 -4.38 -23.02
CA GLY A 335 19.44 -3.75 -21.75
C GLY A 335 18.43 -2.64 -21.86
N ILE A 336 18.09 -2.07 -20.72
CA ILE A 336 17.24 -0.88 -20.61
C ILE A 336 17.94 0.15 -19.75
N ALA A 337 17.81 1.42 -20.13
CA ALA A 337 18.16 2.56 -19.30
C ALA A 337 16.88 3.28 -18.87
N LEU A 338 16.73 3.37 -17.56
CA LEU A 338 15.63 4.05 -16.88
C LEU A 338 16.15 5.31 -16.21
N TYR A 339 15.34 6.37 -16.27
CA TYR A 339 15.74 7.69 -15.83
C TYR A 339 14.88 8.12 -14.64
N PHE A 340 15.53 8.53 -13.54
CA PHE A 340 14.88 8.91 -12.29
C PHE A 340 15.16 10.37 -11.97
N LYS A 341 14.11 11.10 -11.57
CA LYS A 341 14.24 12.52 -11.21
C LYS A 341 14.39 12.66 -9.69
N LYS A 342 15.40 13.40 -9.26
CA LYS A 342 15.61 13.74 -7.85
C LYS A 342 14.38 14.47 -7.30
N PRO A 343 13.81 14.01 -6.18
CA PRO A 343 12.75 14.73 -5.49
C PRO A 343 13.26 16.08 -4.97
N MET A 344 12.47 17.14 -5.16
CA MET A 344 12.85 18.49 -4.72
C MET A 344 12.90 18.64 -3.18
N THR A 345 12.16 17.80 -2.48
CA THR A 345 12.10 17.69 -1.02
C THR A 345 13.31 16.97 -0.42
N TRP A 346 14.02 16.17 -1.23
CA TRP A 346 15.14 15.36 -0.76
C TRP A 346 16.48 16.06 -1.02
N ARG A 347 17.13 16.49 0.06
CA ARG A 347 18.45 17.13 0.05
C ARG A 347 19.42 16.29 0.88
N PRO A 348 19.89 15.15 0.34
CA PRO A 348 20.88 14.33 1.01
C PRO A 348 22.19 15.11 1.21
N GLY A 349 22.90 14.84 2.31
CA GLY A 349 24.31 15.23 2.45
C GLY A 349 25.22 14.42 1.52
N GLU A 350 26.52 14.68 1.56
CA GLU A 350 27.50 14.01 0.71
C GLU A 350 27.52 12.47 0.89
N ASP A 351 27.34 12.01 2.13
CA ASP A 351 27.21 10.59 2.53
C ASP A 351 25.76 10.06 2.43
N GLY A 352 24.87 10.77 1.73
CA GLY A 352 23.50 10.31 1.56
C GLY A 352 23.44 8.96 0.86
N GLU A 353 22.67 8.03 1.41
CA GLU A 353 22.42 6.73 0.80
C GLU A 353 20.97 6.62 0.29
N PHE A 354 20.81 5.91 -0.81
CA PHE A 354 19.53 5.50 -1.38
C PHE A 354 19.70 4.10 -1.97
N ALA A 355 18.63 3.40 -2.27
CA ALA A 355 18.72 2.03 -2.77
C ALA A 355 17.89 1.85 -4.04
N MET A 356 18.34 0.95 -4.91
CA MET A 356 17.57 0.49 -6.05
C MET A 356 16.92 -0.83 -5.66
N ARG A 357 15.59 -0.85 -5.69
CA ARG A 357 14.82 -2.08 -5.63
C ARG A 357 14.48 -2.49 -7.05
N PHE A 358 14.85 -3.70 -7.44
CA PHE A 358 14.49 -4.20 -8.75
C PHE A 358 14.06 -5.66 -8.68
N TYR A 359 13.20 -6.01 -9.63
CA TYR A 359 12.61 -7.32 -9.80
C TYR A 359 12.71 -7.69 -11.29
N PHE A 360 13.02 -8.94 -11.56
CA PHE A 360 13.04 -9.46 -12.93
C PHE A 360 12.63 -10.93 -12.95
N GLU A 361 12.12 -11.38 -14.09
CA GLU A 361 11.66 -12.74 -14.32
C GLU A 361 12.46 -13.40 -15.44
N ASP A 362 12.70 -14.69 -15.34
CA ASP A 362 13.03 -15.50 -16.52
C ASP A 362 11.73 -15.80 -17.28
N THR A 363 11.70 -15.46 -18.56
CA THR A 363 10.53 -15.74 -19.43
C THR A 363 10.33 -17.22 -19.72
N GLN A 364 11.37 -18.05 -19.56
CA GLN A 364 11.32 -19.49 -19.84
C GLN A 364 10.88 -20.30 -18.62
N ILE A 365 11.02 -19.77 -17.40
CA ILE A 365 10.77 -20.49 -16.15
C ILE A 365 9.66 -19.81 -15.35
N GLY A 366 8.55 -20.54 -15.16
CA GLY A 366 7.37 -20.06 -14.42
C GLY A 366 7.49 -20.10 -12.89
N TYR A 367 8.58 -20.62 -12.35
CA TYR A 367 8.80 -20.81 -10.91
C TYR A 367 10.15 -20.24 -10.46
N LYS A 368 10.34 -20.05 -9.15
CA LYS A 368 11.62 -19.60 -8.58
C LYS A 368 12.66 -20.71 -8.70
N ALA A 369 13.76 -20.42 -9.38
CA ALA A 369 14.91 -21.32 -9.50
C ALA A 369 16.14 -20.69 -8.85
N ASP A 370 17.03 -21.50 -8.29
CA ASP A 370 18.29 -21.05 -7.67
C ASP A 370 19.37 -20.66 -8.71
N THR A 371 18.97 -20.43 -9.97
CA THR A 371 19.85 -19.99 -11.04
C THR A 371 20.19 -18.51 -10.88
N LEU A 372 21.48 -18.20 -10.86
CA LEU A 372 21.98 -16.83 -10.78
C LEU A 372 22.21 -16.24 -12.17
N TYR A 373 21.52 -15.13 -12.47
CA TYR A 373 21.60 -14.43 -13.74
C TYR A 373 22.54 -13.22 -13.63
N PRO A 374 23.64 -13.16 -14.41
CA PRO A 374 24.54 -12.02 -14.38
C PRO A 374 23.96 -10.82 -15.14
N ILE A 375 23.78 -9.71 -14.43
CA ILE A 375 23.30 -8.43 -14.95
C ILE A 375 24.40 -7.39 -14.75
N LEU A 376 24.69 -6.63 -15.80
CA LEU A 376 25.61 -5.49 -15.75
C LEU A 376 24.81 -4.23 -15.41
N PHE A 377 25.16 -3.59 -14.30
CA PHE A 377 24.57 -2.33 -13.86
C PHE A 377 25.51 -1.19 -14.21
N GLN A 378 24.99 -0.13 -14.83
CA GLN A 378 25.70 1.14 -14.96
C GLN A 378 24.81 2.27 -14.46
N ILE A 379 25.37 3.18 -13.68
CA ILE A 379 24.61 4.26 -13.05
C ILE A 379 25.33 5.57 -13.29
N GLY A 380 24.61 6.65 -13.54
CA GLY A 380 25.25 7.96 -13.65
C GLY A 380 24.31 9.15 -13.77
N PRO A 381 24.85 10.38 -13.64
CA PRO A 381 24.11 11.62 -13.79
C PRO A 381 23.69 11.85 -15.25
N GLY A 382 22.39 12.12 -15.44
CA GLY A 382 21.79 12.35 -16.75
C GLY A 382 22.00 11.16 -17.68
N SER A 383 22.46 11.42 -18.90
CA SER A 383 22.79 10.38 -19.89
C SER A 383 24.21 9.80 -19.74
N ARG A 384 25.05 10.38 -18.89
CA ARG A 384 26.40 9.86 -18.62
C ARG A 384 26.25 8.66 -17.68
N ARG A 385 26.91 7.56 -18.01
CA ARG A 385 26.92 6.33 -17.20
C ARG A 385 28.33 6.10 -16.70
N PHE A 386 28.50 5.95 -15.40
CA PHE A 386 29.77 5.65 -14.75
C PHE A 386 29.69 4.25 -14.12
N ALA A 387 30.85 3.65 -13.86
CA ALA A 387 31.03 2.41 -13.09
C ALA A 387 30.06 1.24 -13.43
N GLY A 388 30.52 0.34 -14.30
CA GLY A 388 29.83 -0.92 -14.56
C GLY A 388 30.10 -1.96 -13.47
N ARG A 389 29.10 -2.36 -12.68
CA ARG A 389 29.21 -3.50 -11.75
C ARG A 389 28.44 -4.69 -12.28
N ARG A 390 29.13 -5.81 -12.50
CA ARG A 390 28.49 -7.08 -12.86
C ARG A 390 28.11 -7.81 -11.58
N LEU A 391 26.83 -8.04 -11.40
CA LEU A 391 26.26 -8.72 -10.24
C LEU A 391 25.34 -9.83 -10.71
N SER A 392 25.30 -10.93 -9.96
CA SER A 392 24.46 -12.08 -10.30
C SER A 392 23.34 -12.21 -9.28
N PHE A 393 22.11 -12.37 -9.77
CA PHE A 393 20.89 -12.34 -8.96
C PHE A 393 19.94 -13.49 -9.32
N ASP A 394 19.11 -13.94 -8.38
CA ASP A 394 18.04 -14.90 -8.65
C ASP A 394 16.82 -14.19 -9.25
N ALA A 395 16.17 -14.85 -10.22
CA ALA A 395 14.95 -14.36 -10.83
C ALA A 395 13.75 -14.56 -9.90
N ARG A 396 12.70 -13.73 -10.06
CA ARG A 396 11.46 -13.73 -9.27
C ARG A 396 11.65 -13.39 -7.79
N THR A 397 12.76 -12.73 -7.45
CA THR A 397 13.04 -12.19 -6.12
C THR A 397 13.29 -10.69 -6.23
N VAL A 398 12.84 -9.93 -5.24
CA VAL A 398 13.12 -8.49 -5.16
C VAL A 398 14.52 -8.29 -4.57
N HIS A 399 15.37 -7.59 -5.31
CA HIS A 399 16.73 -7.28 -4.92
C HIS A 399 16.89 -5.82 -4.54
N GLU A 400 17.63 -5.54 -3.48
CA GLU A 400 17.94 -4.17 -3.04
C GLU A 400 19.44 -3.92 -3.11
N ILE A 401 19.84 -2.88 -3.86
CA ILE A 401 21.24 -2.46 -4.01
C ILE A 401 21.41 -1.06 -3.40
N PRO A 402 22.16 -0.90 -2.30
CA PRO A 402 22.46 0.40 -1.75
C PRO A 402 23.44 1.17 -2.65
N MET A 403 23.22 2.48 -2.75
CA MET A 403 23.98 3.43 -3.56
C MET A 403 24.24 4.71 -2.76
N ARG A 404 25.37 5.35 -3.06
CA ARG A 404 25.73 6.66 -2.51
C ARG A 404 25.33 7.75 -3.48
N VAL A 405 24.89 8.89 -2.94
CA VAL A 405 24.54 10.09 -3.71
C VAL A 405 25.76 10.70 -4.39
N SER A 406 26.93 10.49 -3.81
CA SER A 406 28.21 11.00 -4.32
C SER A 406 29.14 9.81 -4.57
N LEU A 407 29.74 9.77 -5.76
CA LEU A 407 30.80 8.82 -6.11
C LEU A 407 32.15 9.51 -5.98
N ASP A 408 33.15 8.78 -5.50
CA ASP A 408 34.53 9.26 -5.48
C ASP A 408 35.05 9.35 -6.93
N SER A 409 35.56 10.52 -7.30
CA SER A 409 36.20 10.72 -8.61
C SER A 409 37.63 10.17 -8.59
N ASN A 410 38.18 9.91 -9.78
CA ASN A 410 39.59 9.56 -9.94
C ASN A 410 40.54 10.72 -9.57
N GLU A 411 40.01 11.94 -9.41
CA GLU A 411 40.75 13.09 -8.89
C GLU A 411 40.60 13.15 -7.36
N GLU A 412 41.74 13.12 -6.67
CA GLU A 412 41.85 13.11 -5.21
C GLU A 412 41.02 14.25 -4.58
N GLY A 413 40.03 13.88 -3.75
CA GLY A 413 39.17 14.82 -3.02
C GLY A 413 38.00 15.43 -3.81
N LYS A 414 37.73 15.00 -5.05
CA LYS A 414 36.52 15.41 -5.79
C LYS A 414 35.46 14.31 -5.77
N THR A 415 34.24 14.69 -5.43
CA THR A 415 33.06 13.82 -5.49
C THR A 415 32.19 14.20 -6.70
N ILE A 416 31.65 13.20 -7.40
CA ILE A 416 30.71 13.39 -8.51
C ILE A 416 29.32 13.05 -8.00
N SER A 417 28.39 14.00 -8.12
CA SER A 417 26.99 13.71 -7.78
C SER A 417 26.38 12.71 -8.75
N MET A 418 25.59 11.79 -8.23
CA MET A 418 24.83 10.80 -9.01
C MET A 418 23.71 11.44 -9.84
N PHE A 419 23.35 12.70 -9.55
CA PHE A 419 22.32 13.45 -10.25
C PHE A 419 22.95 14.55 -11.09
N SER A 420 22.44 14.76 -12.31
CA SER A 420 22.89 15.86 -13.17
C SER A 420 22.60 17.22 -12.52
N GLU A 421 23.54 18.16 -12.62
CA GLU A 421 23.39 19.52 -12.06
C GLU A 421 22.24 20.29 -12.71
N ASP A 422 22.02 20.11 -14.01
CA ASP A 422 21.02 20.86 -14.78
C ASP A 422 19.59 20.36 -14.52
N GLU A 423 19.36 19.05 -14.72
CA GLU A 423 18.02 18.46 -14.74
C GLU A 423 17.67 17.68 -13.46
N ASN A 424 18.65 17.44 -12.59
CA ASN A 424 18.53 16.57 -11.42
C ASN A 424 18.05 15.15 -11.77
N ILE A 425 18.49 14.62 -12.91
CA ILE A 425 18.16 13.28 -13.39
C ILE A 425 19.36 12.35 -13.21
N MET A 426 19.07 11.11 -12.87
CA MET A 426 20.00 9.98 -12.84
C MET A 426 19.52 8.92 -13.83
N SER A 427 20.43 8.26 -14.54
CA SER A 427 20.12 7.07 -15.34
C SER A 427 20.65 5.81 -14.67
N VAL A 428 19.87 4.74 -14.79
CA VAL A 428 20.26 3.38 -14.41
C VAL A 428 20.05 2.46 -15.57
N ALA A 429 21.14 1.83 -16.00
CA ALA A 429 21.17 0.85 -17.07
C ALA A 429 21.27 -0.56 -16.48
N LEU A 430 20.32 -1.41 -16.84
CA LEU A 430 20.33 -2.84 -16.57
C LEU A 430 20.58 -3.56 -17.90
N ILE A 431 21.71 -4.25 -18.01
CA ILE A 431 22.11 -4.95 -19.24
C ILE A 431 22.21 -6.44 -18.95
N ASN A 432 21.44 -7.23 -19.71
CA ASN A 432 21.43 -8.67 -19.60
C ASN A 432 22.72 -9.25 -20.18
N THR A 433 23.58 -9.81 -19.32
CA THR A 433 24.80 -10.52 -19.74
C THR A 433 24.68 -12.04 -19.60
N SER A 434 23.46 -12.52 -19.34
CA SER A 434 23.14 -13.94 -19.28
C SER A 434 22.81 -14.47 -20.68
N ASP A 435 22.75 -15.80 -20.81
CA ASP A 435 22.34 -16.52 -22.01
C ASP A 435 20.80 -16.67 -22.12
N LYS A 436 20.04 -16.22 -21.11
CA LYS A 436 18.58 -16.34 -21.03
C LYS A 436 17.87 -15.02 -21.26
N LYS A 437 16.57 -15.11 -21.58
CA LYS A 437 15.70 -13.96 -21.82
C LYS A 437 15.07 -13.48 -20.52
N LEU A 438 15.45 -12.29 -20.09
CA LEU A 438 15.00 -11.71 -18.82
C LEU A 438 13.92 -10.66 -19.07
N LYS A 439 12.87 -10.66 -18.25
CA LYS A 439 11.82 -9.63 -18.29
C LYS A 439 11.97 -8.71 -17.08
N VAL A 440 12.10 -7.41 -17.32
CA VAL A 440 12.13 -6.37 -16.28
C VAL A 440 10.84 -5.55 -16.36
N PRO A 441 9.89 -5.72 -15.42
CA PRO A 441 8.56 -5.13 -15.54
C PRO A 441 8.54 -3.65 -15.12
N TYR A 442 9.03 -2.75 -15.98
CA TYR A 442 9.02 -1.30 -15.71
C TYR A 442 7.74 -0.59 -16.17
N LEU A 443 6.81 -1.29 -16.81
CA LEU A 443 5.52 -0.76 -17.26
C LEU A 443 4.40 -1.18 -16.30
N ASP A 444 3.44 -0.27 -16.06
CA ASP A 444 2.21 -0.58 -15.33
C ASP A 444 1.23 -1.41 -16.18
N SER A 445 0.11 -1.83 -15.59
CA SER A 445 -0.97 -2.56 -16.28
C SER A 445 -1.60 -1.79 -17.46
N ARG A 446 -1.32 -0.49 -17.57
CA ARG A 446 -1.79 0.43 -18.62
C ARG A 446 -0.68 0.78 -19.62
N ASN A 447 0.43 0.05 -19.64
CA ASN A 447 1.60 0.29 -20.50
C ASN A 447 2.21 1.70 -20.35
N ARG A 448 2.15 2.27 -19.15
CA ARG A 448 2.80 3.52 -18.77
C ARG A 448 4.07 3.21 -17.98
N VAL A 449 5.06 4.07 -18.14
CA VAL A 449 6.32 3.99 -17.40
C VAL A 449 6.05 4.26 -15.92
N GLY A 450 6.42 3.31 -15.06
CA GLY A 450 6.21 3.38 -13.61
C GLY A 450 5.70 2.09 -12.98
N GLY A 451 5.95 0.93 -13.59
CA GLY A 451 5.59 -0.38 -13.03
C GLY A 451 6.48 -0.81 -11.87
N ASP A 452 6.07 -1.87 -11.18
CA ASP A 452 6.67 -2.33 -9.91
C ASP A 452 8.06 -2.98 -10.04
N GLY A 453 8.59 -3.12 -11.25
CA GLY A 453 9.82 -3.87 -11.52
C GLY A 453 11.11 -3.14 -11.22
N VAL A 454 11.15 -1.81 -11.26
CA VAL A 454 12.35 -1.03 -10.89
C VAL A 454 11.96 0.25 -10.19
N GLU A 455 12.45 0.39 -8.97
CA GLU A 455 12.21 1.54 -8.13
C GLU A 455 13.49 2.03 -7.47
N MET A 456 13.59 3.34 -7.31
CA MET A 456 14.62 3.97 -6.51
C MET A 456 14.00 4.43 -5.21
N VAL A 457 14.49 3.95 -4.07
CA VAL A 457 13.97 4.31 -2.76
C VAL A 457 15.00 5.11 -1.99
N TYR A 458 14.58 6.20 -1.36
CA TYR A 458 15.44 7.03 -0.53
C TYR A 458 14.83 7.22 0.85
N ARG A 459 15.68 7.37 1.86
CA ARG A 459 15.23 7.66 3.23
C ARG A 459 14.74 9.10 3.31
N GLU A 460 13.44 9.30 3.52
CA GLU A 460 12.82 10.62 3.68
C GLU A 460 12.76 11.03 5.16
N SER A 461 12.32 10.13 6.04
CA SER A 461 12.13 10.45 7.47
C SER A 461 12.31 9.24 8.39
N GLY A 462 12.31 9.50 9.71
CA GLY A 462 12.30 8.45 10.73
C GLY A 462 10.92 7.81 10.89
N PHE A 463 10.88 6.56 11.36
CA PHE A 463 9.65 5.80 11.55
C PHE A 463 8.59 6.51 12.39
N LEU A 464 8.96 7.15 13.51
CA LEU A 464 7.99 7.83 14.39
C LEU A 464 7.21 8.93 13.64
N VAL A 465 7.91 9.75 12.86
CA VAL A 465 7.27 10.84 12.11
C VAL A 465 6.34 10.27 11.06
N ASN A 466 6.77 9.22 10.36
CA ASN A 466 5.94 8.54 9.36
C ASN A 466 4.72 7.86 9.97
N TYR A 467 4.89 7.21 11.11
CA TYR A 467 3.82 6.58 11.89
C TYR A 467 2.78 7.60 12.33
N LEU A 468 3.20 8.77 12.83
CA LEU A 468 2.29 9.87 13.18
C LEU A 468 1.55 10.41 11.95
N ARG A 469 2.18 10.48 10.77
CA ARG A 469 1.51 10.85 9.52
C ARG A 469 0.46 9.81 9.13
N GLY A 470 0.75 8.52 9.29
CA GLY A 470 -0.20 7.43 9.07
C GLY A 470 -1.39 7.48 10.02
N LEU A 471 -1.17 7.70 11.31
CA LEU A 471 -2.25 7.98 12.28
C LEU A 471 -3.04 9.23 11.88
N GLY A 472 -2.39 10.23 11.32
CA GLY A 472 -3.03 11.41 10.75
C GLY A 472 -4.04 11.05 9.64
N ILE A 473 -3.72 10.11 8.76
CA ILE A 473 -4.65 9.63 7.72
C ILE A 473 -5.81 8.84 8.35
N VAL A 474 -5.54 7.94 9.31
CA VAL A 474 -6.59 7.21 10.03
C VAL A 474 -7.54 8.20 10.72
N PHE A 475 -7.02 9.26 11.33
CA PHE A 475 -7.84 10.32 11.90
C PHE A 475 -8.71 11.01 10.85
N ALA A 476 -8.19 11.20 9.63
CA ALA A 476 -8.97 11.74 8.53
C ALA A 476 -10.16 10.84 8.18
N TRP A 477 -9.95 9.52 8.09
CA TRP A 477 -11.01 8.53 7.86
C TRP A 477 -12.07 8.52 8.96
N LEU A 478 -11.68 8.60 10.24
CA LEU A 478 -12.63 8.73 11.35
C LEU A 478 -13.46 10.02 11.24
N GLY A 479 -12.89 11.09 10.67
CA GLY A 479 -13.60 12.32 10.30
C GLY A 479 -14.70 12.11 9.28
N ALA A 480 -14.44 11.32 8.24
CA ALA A 480 -15.46 10.98 7.26
C ALA A 480 -16.57 10.09 7.84
N LEU A 481 -16.19 9.06 8.60
CA LEU A 481 -17.16 8.16 9.24
C LEU A 481 -18.04 8.90 10.25
N SER A 482 -17.49 9.83 11.03
CA SER A 482 -18.26 10.65 11.97
C SER A 482 -19.21 11.63 11.25
N ALA A 483 -18.79 12.23 10.15
CA ALA A 483 -19.64 13.09 9.33
C ALA A 483 -20.80 12.29 8.72
N LEU A 484 -20.53 11.07 8.25
CA LEU A 484 -21.53 10.16 7.70
C LEU A 484 -22.54 9.70 8.76
N GLY A 485 -22.09 9.30 9.95
CA GLY A 485 -22.99 8.92 11.03
C GLY A 485 -23.85 10.09 11.52
N LEU A 486 -23.29 11.29 11.64
CA LEU A 486 -24.06 12.50 11.97
C LEU A 486 -25.06 12.87 10.87
N PHE A 487 -24.69 12.68 9.60
CA PHE A 487 -25.60 12.89 8.48
C PHE A 487 -26.76 11.89 8.52
N ALA A 488 -26.50 10.59 8.67
CA ALA A 488 -27.55 9.58 8.80
C ALA A 488 -28.46 9.85 10.01
N GLY A 489 -27.87 10.23 11.15
CA GLY A 489 -28.62 10.60 12.35
C GLY A 489 -29.46 11.87 12.22
N SER A 490 -29.26 12.68 11.17
CA SER A 490 -30.05 13.90 10.94
C SER A 490 -31.46 13.62 10.43
N PHE A 491 -31.68 12.48 9.78
CA PHE A 491 -32.97 12.11 9.18
C PHE A 491 -33.51 10.74 9.60
N MET A 492 -32.67 9.83 10.11
CA MET A 492 -33.09 8.50 10.56
C MET A 492 -33.39 8.45 12.07
N SER A 493 -34.10 7.40 12.50
CA SER A 493 -34.18 6.98 13.91
C SER A 493 -32.89 6.28 14.33
N PHE A 494 -32.64 6.15 15.64
CA PHE A 494 -31.43 5.53 16.17
C PHE A 494 -31.24 4.10 15.64
N GLY A 495 -32.29 3.29 15.68
CA GLY A 495 -32.25 1.90 15.18
C GLY A 495 -31.91 1.81 13.69
N MET A 496 -32.59 2.60 12.85
CA MET A 496 -32.34 2.62 11.40
C MET A 496 -30.95 3.14 11.07
N CYS A 497 -30.49 4.16 11.81
CA CYS A 497 -29.16 4.72 11.63
C CYS A 497 -28.09 3.68 11.94
N ALA A 498 -28.22 2.95 13.05
CA ALA A 498 -27.29 1.89 13.45
C ALA A 498 -27.20 0.76 12.42
N PHE A 499 -28.32 0.28 11.88
CA PHE A 499 -28.33 -0.73 10.83
C PHE A 499 -27.72 -0.25 9.51
N ALA A 500 -28.07 0.96 9.07
CA ALA A 500 -27.51 1.53 7.84
C ALA A 500 -25.99 1.72 7.93
N CYS A 501 -25.55 2.20 9.08
CA CYS A 501 -24.15 2.34 9.47
C CYS A 501 -23.37 1.01 9.43
N LEU A 502 -23.93 -0.05 10.01
CA LEU A 502 -23.31 -1.37 10.03
C LEU A 502 -23.30 -2.01 8.63
N GLY A 503 -24.38 -1.86 7.86
CA GLY A 503 -24.46 -2.31 6.47
C GLY A 503 -23.41 -1.65 5.58
N LEU A 504 -23.15 -0.35 5.78
CA LEU A 504 -22.11 0.38 5.06
C LEU A 504 -20.71 -0.18 5.35
N LEU A 505 -20.39 -0.49 6.61
CA LEU A 505 -19.11 -1.08 6.99
C LEU A 505 -18.88 -2.45 6.33
N VAL A 506 -19.94 -3.24 6.18
CA VAL A 506 -19.86 -4.55 5.50
C VAL A 506 -19.79 -4.41 3.98
N ALA A 507 -20.33 -3.33 3.41
CA ALA A 507 -20.32 -3.09 1.97
C ALA A 507 -18.96 -2.58 1.44
N PHE A 508 -18.17 -1.89 2.28
CA PHE A 508 -16.88 -1.31 1.86
C PHE A 508 -15.88 -2.32 1.26
N PRO A 509 -15.68 -3.53 1.82
CA PRO A 509 -14.81 -4.54 1.23
C PRO A 509 -15.21 -4.98 -0.19
N SER A 510 -16.49 -4.84 -0.56
CA SER A 510 -16.99 -5.21 -1.90
C SER A 510 -16.61 -4.21 -3.00
N MET A 511 -15.86 -3.15 -2.67
CA MET A 511 -15.48 -2.09 -3.62
C MET A 511 -14.67 -2.61 -4.80
N SER A 512 -13.80 -3.61 -4.60
CA SER A 512 -13.00 -4.20 -5.68
C SER A 512 -13.87 -4.82 -6.78
N LEU A 513 -15.01 -5.42 -6.41
CA LEU A 513 -15.96 -5.98 -7.38
C LEU A 513 -16.65 -4.89 -8.20
N ILE A 514 -16.94 -3.75 -7.57
CA ILE A 514 -17.55 -2.60 -8.26
C ILE A 514 -16.56 -1.99 -9.24
N GLU A 515 -15.28 -1.92 -8.87
CA GLU A 515 -14.23 -1.44 -9.77
C GLU A 515 -14.11 -2.33 -11.01
N GLU A 516 -14.10 -3.65 -10.84
CA GLU A 516 -14.13 -4.62 -11.96
C GLU A 516 -15.32 -4.38 -12.89
N VAL A 517 -16.54 -4.21 -12.34
CA VAL A 517 -17.74 -3.91 -13.15
C VAL A 517 -17.64 -2.58 -13.90
N VAL A 518 -17.00 -1.56 -13.31
CA VAL A 518 -16.79 -0.26 -13.97
C VAL A 518 -15.73 -0.34 -15.06
N GLU A 519 -14.68 -1.13 -14.84
CA GLU A 519 -13.62 -1.39 -15.81
C GLU A 519 -14.15 -2.21 -17.00
N ASP A 520 -14.97 -3.21 -16.72
CA ASP A 520 -15.61 -4.06 -17.71
C ASP A 520 -16.72 -3.36 -18.49
N GLY A 521 -17.32 -2.32 -17.91
CA GLY A 521 -18.41 -1.56 -18.52
C GLY A 521 -19.74 -2.33 -18.61
N THR A 522 -19.85 -3.48 -17.95
CA THR A 522 -21.04 -4.33 -17.86
C THR A 522 -21.06 -5.10 -16.55
N ILE A 523 -22.25 -5.38 -16.02
CA ILE A 523 -22.43 -6.22 -14.83
C ILE A 523 -22.37 -7.72 -15.19
N MET A 524 -22.55 -8.08 -16.47
CA MET A 524 -22.55 -9.47 -16.92
C MET A 524 -21.13 -10.02 -17.06
N GLN A 525 -20.91 -11.20 -16.48
CA GLN A 525 -19.64 -11.95 -16.61
C GLN A 525 -19.64 -12.96 -17.77
N THR A 526 -20.71 -13.02 -18.57
CA THR A 526 -20.79 -13.92 -19.73
C THR A 526 -20.12 -13.32 -20.96
N TYR A 527 -19.48 -14.20 -21.74
CA TYR A 527 -18.80 -13.87 -22.97
C TYR A 527 -19.51 -14.52 -24.15
N THR A 528 -19.85 -13.71 -25.15
CA THR A 528 -20.33 -14.19 -26.46
C THR A 528 -19.36 -13.68 -27.51
N GLU A 529 -18.74 -14.59 -28.29
CA GLU A 529 -17.80 -14.24 -29.38
C GLU A 529 -16.58 -13.40 -28.92
N GLY A 530 -16.07 -13.63 -27.71
CA GLY A 530 -14.90 -12.91 -27.19
C GLY A 530 -15.16 -11.46 -26.76
N LYS A 531 -16.43 -11.02 -26.73
CA LYS A 531 -16.88 -9.76 -26.11
C LYS A 531 -17.79 -10.06 -24.93
N LYS A 532 -17.72 -9.25 -23.86
CA LYS A 532 -18.63 -9.37 -22.71
C LYS A 532 -20.04 -8.91 -23.10
N ASP A 533 -21.06 -9.66 -22.67
CA ASP A 533 -22.46 -9.33 -22.95
C ASP A 533 -22.88 -8.06 -22.20
N THR A 534 -23.75 -7.25 -22.80
CA THR A 534 -24.26 -6.01 -22.18
C THR A 534 -25.72 -6.17 -21.79
N SER A 535 -26.07 -5.77 -20.58
CA SER A 535 -27.43 -5.70 -20.04
C SER A 535 -28.05 -4.32 -20.22
N TYR A 536 -29.38 -4.26 -20.22
CA TYR A 536 -30.11 -2.98 -20.21
C TYR A 536 -29.85 -2.19 -18.91
N ILE A 537 -29.57 -2.89 -17.81
CA ILE A 537 -29.32 -2.30 -16.48
C ILE A 537 -27.98 -1.55 -16.45
N ASP A 538 -27.02 -1.93 -17.31
CA ASP A 538 -25.67 -1.32 -17.35
C ASP A 538 -25.72 0.18 -17.63
N LYS A 539 -26.71 0.63 -18.43
CA LYS A 539 -26.90 2.06 -18.74
C LYS A 539 -27.18 2.92 -17.51
N LEU A 540 -27.75 2.33 -16.45
CA LEU A 540 -27.99 2.99 -15.18
C LEU A 540 -26.88 2.67 -14.17
N ALA A 541 -26.50 1.40 -14.05
CA ALA A 541 -25.61 0.94 -12.99
C ALA A 541 -24.15 1.39 -13.20
N VAL A 542 -23.62 1.30 -14.42
CA VAL A 542 -22.21 1.63 -14.70
C VAL A 542 -21.91 3.11 -14.40
N PRO A 543 -22.75 4.09 -14.80
CA PRO A 543 -22.55 5.48 -14.39
C PRO A 543 -22.58 5.69 -12.86
N VAL A 544 -23.50 5.02 -12.16
CA VAL A 544 -23.62 5.12 -10.69
C VAL A 544 -22.38 4.53 -10.01
N PHE A 545 -21.94 3.35 -10.44
CA PHE A 545 -20.73 2.72 -9.93
C PHE A 545 -19.49 3.53 -10.26
N LYS A 546 -19.41 4.14 -11.44
CA LYS A 546 -18.30 5.05 -11.79
C LYS A 546 -18.22 6.26 -10.85
N VAL A 547 -19.37 6.86 -10.51
CA VAL A 547 -19.43 7.93 -9.51
C VAL A 547 -18.99 7.40 -8.14
N MET A 548 -19.49 6.25 -7.72
CA MET A 548 -19.13 5.63 -6.45
C MET A 548 -17.64 5.32 -6.35
N VAL A 549 -17.05 4.69 -7.37
CA VAL A 549 -15.60 4.44 -7.49
C VAL A 549 -14.84 5.74 -7.43
N SER A 550 -15.24 6.77 -8.17
CA SER A 550 -14.53 8.05 -8.16
C SER A 550 -14.50 8.70 -6.77
N VAL A 551 -15.54 8.50 -5.95
CA VAL A 551 -15.63 9.03 -4.59
C VAL A 551 -14.82 8.19 -3.61
N VAL A 552 -14.95 6.86 -3.67
CA VAL A 552 -14.40 5.91 -2.70
C VAL A 552 -12.92 5.57 -2.97
N LYS A 553 -12.53 5.41 -4.24
CA LYS A 553 -11.19 4.98 -4.62
C LYS A 553 -10.08 5.84 -4.02
N PRO A 554 -10.13 7.19 -4.06
CA PRO A 554 -9.11 7.98 -3.40
C PRO A 554 -9.05 7.76 -1.88
N ILE A 555 -10.17 7.44 -1.22
CA ILE A 555 -10.18 7.15 0.23
C ILE A 555 -9.42 5.86 0.54
N ILE A 556 -9.55 4.84 -0.31
CA ILE A 556 -8.86 3.54 -0.16
C ILE A 556 -7.39 3.63 -0.59
N GLU A 557 -7.08 4.31 -1.69
CA GLU A 557 -5.71 4.47 -2.21
C GLU A 557 -4.77 5.19 -1.21
N TYR A 558 -5.30 6.05 -0.33
CA TYR A 558 -4.51 6.67 0.74
C TYR A 558 -4.27 5.75 1.95
N SER A 559 -4.42 4.43 1.83
CA SER A 559 -4.23 3.48 2.94
C SER A 559 -2.86 3.64 3.61
N PRO A 560 -2.80 4.09 4.88
CA PRO A 560 -1.54 4.26 5.58
C PRO A 560 -0.97 2.92 6.08
N ILE A 561 -1.80 1.88 6.16
CA ILE A 561 -1.42 0.59 6.77
C ILE A 561 -0.38 -0.11 5.89
N GLU A 562 -0.68 -0.26 4.60
CA GLU A 562 0.21 -0.91 3.63
C GLU A 562 1.54 -0.15 3.51
N LYS A 563 1.46 1.18 3.36
CA LYS A 563 2.65 2.06 3.32
C LYS A 563 3.52 1.90 4.57
N LEU A 564 2.93 1.85 5.77
CA LEU A 564 3.70 1.70 7.00
C LEU A 564 4.33 0.31 7.15
N THR A 565 3.65 -0.75 6.71
CA THR A 565 4.15 -2.13 6.74
C THR A 565 5.32 -2.32 5.77
N GLU A 566 5.26 -1.69 4.59
CA GLU A 566 6.34 -1.75 3.60
C GLU A 566 7.53 -0.82 3.90
N GLY A 567 7.47 -0.04 4.98
CA GLY A 567 8.45 1.00 5.27
C GLY A 567 8.42 2.15 4.25
N ARG A 568 7.29 2.36 3.55
CA ARG A 568 7.08 3.48 2.64
C ARG A 568 6.76 4.75 3.40
N SER A 569 7.24 5.88 2.90
CA SER A 569 6.91 7.17 3.49
C SER A 569 5.51 7.64 3.09
N ILE A 570 4.86 8.30 4.02
CA ILE A 570 3.66 9.11 3.80
C ILE A 570 4.15 10.55 3.77
N THR A 571 4.09 11.20 2.62
CA THR A 571 4.60 12.58 2.51
C THR A 571 3.61 13.58 3.14
N TRP A 572 4.09 14.75 3.56
CA TRP A 572 3.20 15.83 4.01
C TRP A 572 2.22 16.27 2.93
N SER A 573 2.63 16.20 1.67
CA SER A 573 1.76 16.54 0.53
C SER A 573 0.61 15.54 0.39
N GLU A 574 0.87 14.24 0.60
CA GLU A 574 -0.16 13.20 0.61
C GLU A 574 -1.10 13.37 1.78
N LEU A 575 -0.58 13.67 2.97
CA LEU A 575 -1.40 13.94 4.15
C LEU A 575 -2.35 15.13 3.90
N ILE A 576 -1.86 16.25 3.39
CA ILE A 576 -2.68 17.42 3.08
C ILE A 576 -3.73 17.10 2.01
N LYS A 577 -3.36 16.36 0.96
CA LYS A 577 -4.30 15.91 -0.08
C LYS A 577 -5.37 14.99 0.51
N ALA A 578 -4.99 14.04 1.36
CA ALA A 578 -5.91 13.14 2.04
C ALA A 578 -6.89 13.93 2.91
N TYR A 579 -6.44 14.91 3.70
CA TYR A 579 -7.34 15.78 4.46
C TYR A 579 -8.23 16.64 3.56
N GLY A 580 -7.66 17.24 2.52
CA GLY A 580 -8.41 18.06 1.57
C GLY A 580 -9.52 17.26 0.87
N TYR A 581 -9.23 16.02 0.47
CA TYR A 581 -10.20 15.14 -0.16
C TYR A 581 -11.20 14.58 0.85
N ILE A 582 -10.73 13.92 1.91
CA ILE A 582 -11.58 13.23 2.88
C ILE A 582 -12.44 14.25 3.63
N TRP A 583 -11.85 15.24 4.30
CA TRP A 583 -12.63 16.21 5.07
C TRP A 583 -13.34 17.23 4.19
N GLY A 584 -12.71 17.66 3.08
CA GLY A 584 -13.33 18.61 2.16
C GLY A 584 -14.53 18.02 1.42
N LEU A 585 -14.46 16.76 0.98
CA LEU A 585 -15.59 16.09 0.35
C LEU A 585 -16.62 15.65 1.39
N SER A 586 -16.23 14.87 2.41
CA SER A 586 -17.21 14.28 3.32
C SER A 586 -17.71 15.29 4.36
N GLY A 587 -16.82 16.03 5.02
CA GLY A 587 -17.19 16.90 6.14
C GLY A 587 -18.02 18.10 5.70
N LEU A 588 -17.65 18.74 4.60
CA LEU A 588 -18.38 19.88 4.06
C LEU A 588 -19.69 19.47 3.38
N VAL A 589 -19.68 18.48 2.48
CA VAL A 589 -20.90 18.07 1.75
C VAL A 589 -21.92 17.45 2.71
N LEU A 590 -21.51 16.47 3.52
CA LEU A 590 -22.43 15.83 4.47
C LEU A 590 -22.85 16.78 5.60
N GLY A 591 -21.98 17.71 5.99
CA GLY A 591 -22.29 18.73 6.98
C GLY A 591 -23.33 19.74 6.47
N VAL A 592 -23.20 20.20 5.24
CA VAL A 592 -24.18 21.09 4.58
C VAL A 592 -25.50 20.35 4.41
N LEU A 593 -25.49 19.13 3.82
CA LEU A 593 -26.70 18.34 3.63
C LEU A 593 -27.40 18.01 4.95
N GLY A 594 -26.65 17.56 5.96
CA GLY A 594 -27.19 17.27 7.29
C GLY A 594 -27.79 18.50 7.96
N THR A 595 -27.16 19.67 7.79
CA THR A 595 -27.70 20.94 8.29
C THR A 595 -29.00 21.34 7.56
N LEU A 596 -29.06 21.19 6.24
CA LEU A 596 -30.25 21.48 5.43
C LEU A 596 -31.43 20.55 5.77
N ILE A 597 -31.14 19.27 6.01
CA ILE A 597 -32.19 18.33 6.43
C ILE A 597 -32.69 18.69 7.84
N LEU A 598 -31.79 19.04 8.77
CA LEU A 598 -32.18 19.55 10.09
C LEU A 598 -32.99 20.86 10.01
N SER A 599 -32.78 21.69 8.98
CA SER A 599 -33.57 22.90 8.82
C SER A 599 -35.01 22.60 8.42
N ASN A 600 -35.22 21.58 7.58
CA ASN A 600 -36.52 21.24 7.00
C ASN A 600 -37.31 20.25 7.87
N ARG A 601 -36.64 19.27 8.50
CA ARG A 601 -37.27 18.22 9.31
C ARG A 601 -37.98 18.75 10.57
N GLN A 602 -37.53 19.88 11.11
CA GLN A 602 -38.15 20.51 12.29
C GLN A 602 -39.56 21.07 12.00
N LEU A 603 -39.93 21.31 10.75
CA LEU A 603 -41.28 21.72 10.35
C LEU A 603 -42.26 20.53 10.24
N ALA A 604 -41.74 19.29 10.14
CA ALA A 604 -42.54 18.09 9.97
C ALA A 604 -42.93 17.42 11.30
N ILE A 605 -42.03 17.39 12.30
CA ILE A 605 -42.34 16.79 13.62
C ILE A 605 -43.38 17.63 14.38
N THR A 606 -43.53 18.93 14.06
CA THR A 606 -44.58 19.78 14.63
C THR A 606 -46.00 19.40 14.20
N SER A 607 -46.19 18.50 13.21
CA SER A 607 -47.52 18.00 12.85
C SER A 607 -47.88 16.65 13.49
N GLU A 608 -46.95 15.96 14.15
CA GLU A 608 -47.22 14.63 14.74
C GLU A 608 -48.04 14.69 16.04
N SER A 609 -48.13 15.84 16.71
CA SER A 609 -49.01 16.01 17.88
C SER A 609 -50.47 16.29 17.50
N GLY A 610 -50.81 16.33 16.21
CA GLY A 610 -52.16 16.56 15.70
C GLY A 610 -52.71 15.33 14.95
N GLY A 611 -53.22 14.34 15.68
CA GLY A 611 -54.31 13.46 15.22
C GLY A 611 -54.21 12.74 13.86
N GLY A 612 -53.03 12.52 13.28
CA GLY A 612 -52.86 11.93 11.94
C GLY A 612 -51.72 10.91 11.80
N GLY A 613 -51.31 10.26 12.91
CA GLY A 613 -50.09 9.45 13.00
C GLY A 613 -50.11 8.07 12.31
N ALA A 614 -51.07 7.76 11.44
CA ALA A 614 -51.11 6.49 10.73
C ALA A 614 -50.43 6.56 9.34
N ASP A 615 -50.53 7.70 8.65
CA ASP A 615 -50.18 7.78 7.22
C ASP A 615 -48.72 8.19 6.97
N THR A 616 -48.11 8.99 7.87
CA THR A 616 -46.69 9.38 7.79
C THR A 616 -45.75 8.28 8.28
N GLN A 617 -46.17 7.47 9.26
CA GLN A 617 -45.43 6.29 9.70
C GLN A 617 -45.44 5.22 8.59
N PHE A 618 -46.56 5.09 7.86
CA PHE A 618 -46.67 4.22 6.68
C PHE A 618 -45.72 4.67 5.56
N GLY A 619 -45.56 5.98 5.33
CA GLY A 619 -44.60 6.52 4.35
C GLY A 619 -43.13 6.31 4.72
N LEU A 620 -42.75 6.46 6.00
CA LEU A 620 -41.40 6.14 6.48
C LEU A 620 -41.11 4.64 6.49
N ASP A 621 -42.11 3.81 6.83
CA ASP A 621 -42.02 2.35 6.78
C ASP A 621 -41.92 1.85 5.33
N ILE A 622 -42.59 2.49 4.37
CA ILE A 622 -42.47 2.21 2.93
C ILE A 622 -41.10 2.62 2.40
N LEU A 623 -40.55 3.78 2.79
CA LEU A 623 -39.21 4.19 2.40
C LEU A 623 -38.13 3.29 3.00
N GLY A 624 -38.31 2.86 4.25
CA GLY A 624 -37.48 1.83 4.89
C GLY A 624 -37.58 0.48 4.19
N PHE A 625 -38.80 0.05 3.82
CA PHE A 625 -39.05 -1.16 3.05
C PHE A 625 -38.42 -1.08 1.66
N ILE A 626 -38.53 0.06 0.96
CA ILE A 626 -37.90 0.29 -0.35
C ILE A 626 -36.38 0.28 -0.21
N ALA A 627 -35.80 0.87 0.84
CA ALA A 627 -34.35 0.83 1.07
C ALA A 627 -33.86 -0.59 1.38
N VAL A 628 -34.59 -1.36 2.18
CA VAL A 628 -34.30 -2.77 2.46
C VAL A 628 -34.53 -3.64 1.21
N LEU A 629 -35.54 -3.33 0.39
CA LEU A 629 -35.82 -4.00 -0.88
C LEU A 629 -34.74 -3.70 -1.92
N ILE A 630 -34.25 -2.45 -2.00
CA ILE A 630 -33.12 -2.06 -2.86
C ILE A 630 -31.84 -2.75 -2.38
N LEU A 631 -31.60 -2.82 -1.07
CA LEU A 631 -30.46 -3.55 -0.51
C LEU A 631 -30.59 -5.07 -0.74
N ALA A 632 -31.79 -5.63 -0.62
CA ALA A 632 -32.07 -7.04 -0.90
C ALA A 632 -31.98 -7.36 -2.40
N LEU A 633 -32.43 -6.47 -3.28
CA LEU A 633 -32.29 -6.56 -4.74
C LEU A 633 -30.83 -6.39 -5.17
N PHE A 634 -30.07 -5.56 -4.46
CA PHE A 634 -28.63 -5.39 -4.64
C PHE A 634 -27.86 -6.65 -4.21
N ILE A 635 -28.20 -7.25 -3.05
CA ILE A 635 -27.65 -8.54 -2.59
C ILE A 635 -28.09 -9.68 -3.54
N TYR A 636 -29.31 -9.66 -4.04
CA TYR A 636 -29.83 -10.64 -5.01
C TYR A 636 -29.16 -10.52 -6.38
N SER A 637 -28.90 -9.30 -6.84
CA SER A 637 -28.12 -9.02 -8.07
C SER A 637 -26.68 -9.48 -7.98
N LEU A 638 -26.13 -9.66 -6.78
CA LEU A 638 -24.80 -10.23 -6.53
C LEU A 638 -24.85 -11.77 -6.35
N ALA A 639 -26.03 -12.36 -6.17
CA ALA A 639 -26.21 -13.76 -5.79
C ALA A 639 -26.32 -14.74 -6.97
N GLU A 640 -26.34 -14.28 -8.23
CA GLU A 640 -26.31 -15.20 -9.38
C GLU A 640 -24.99 -15.97 -9.51
N GLY A 641 -23.95 -15.59 -8.76
CA GLY A 641 -22.65 -16.28 -8.73
C GLY A 641 -22.34 -17.16 -7.50
N TYR A 642 -23.12 -17.09 -6.40
CA TYR A 642 -22.78 -17.79 -5.16
C TYR A 642 -24.00 -18.48 -4.52
N GLY A 643 -23.85 -19.77 -4.24
CA GLY A 643 -24.93 -20.73 -3.96
C GLY A 643 -25.91 -20.43 -2.81
N ARG A 644 -26.85 -21.37 -2.64
CA ARG A 644 -28.12 -21.31 -1.87
C ARG A 644 -28.11 -20.62 -0.49
N LEU A 645 -26.97 -20.46 0.18
CA LEU A 645 -26.85 -19.81 1.49
C LEU A 645 -27.15 -18.30 1.45
N PHE A 646 -26.74 -17.60 0.38
CA PHE A 646 -26.99 -16.16 0.23
C PHE A 646 -28.46 -15.83 -0.06
N ILE A 647 -29.17 -16.75 -0.75
CA ILE A 647 -30.61 -16.67 -0.98
C ILE A 647 -31.36 -16.73 0.36
N TRP A 648 -30.93 -17.60 1.29
CA TRP A 648 -31.52 -17.64 2.63
C TRP A 648 -31.29 -16.35 3.41
N ILE A 649 -30.13 -15.70 3.29
CA ILE A 649 -29.86 -14.41 3.95
C ILE A 649 -30.75 -13.30 3.38
N ALA A 650 -30.90 -13.26 2.04
CA ALA A 650 -31.76 -12.29 1.35
C ALA A 650 -33.25 -12.47 1.66
N VAL A 651 -33.70 -13.68 2.03
CA VAL A 651 -35.09 -13.98 2.40
C VAL A 651 -35.33 -13.84 3.91
N ILE A 652 -34.36 -14.25 4.74
CA ILE A 652 -34.49 -14.23 6.20
C ILE A 652 -34.44 -12.81 6.75
N ILE A 653 -33.61 -11.91 6.19
CA ILE A 653 -33.49 -10.53 6.70
C ILE A 653 -34.81 -9.75 6.57
N PRO A 654 -35.51 -9.76 5.41
CA PRO A 654 -36.84 -9.14 5.30
C PRO A 654 -37.89 -9.80 6.19
N ILE A 655 -37.87 -11.13 6.34
CA ILE A 655 -38.83 -11.86 7.19
C ILE A 655 -38.60 -11.53 8.67
N MET A 656 -37.35 -11.46 9.12
CA MET A 656 -36.98 -11.05 10.48
C MET A 656 -37.32 -9.59 10.76
N TYR A 657 -37.21 -8.71 9.74
CA TYR A 657 -37.63 -7.32 9.82
C TYR A 657 -39.16 -7.20 9.98
N VAL A 658 -39.94 -7.94 9.19
CA VAL A 658 -41.41 -7.99 9.30
C VAL A 658 -41.86 -8.62 10.63
N ALA A 659 -41.18 -9.67 11.10
CA ALA A 659 -41.43 -10.30 12.39
C ALA A 659 -41.10 -9.37 13.56
N GLY A 660 -40.01 -8.60 13.47
CA GLY A 660 -39.62 -7.59 14.46
C GLY A 660 -40.62 -6.44 14.56
N ILE A 661 -41.09 -5.92 13.42
CA ILE A 661 -42.14 -4.88 13.37
C ILE A 661 -43.47 -5.42 13.93
N SER A 662 -43.84 -6.65 13.58
CA SER A 662 -45.06 -7.29 14.07
C SER A 662 -45.01 -7.53 15.58
N TYR A 663 -43.85 -7.97 16.10
CA TYR A 663 -43.62 -8.13 17.54
C TYR A 663 -43.67 -6.79 18.29
N TYR A 664 -43.09 -5.73 17.72
CA TYR A 664 -43.11 -4.38 18.29
C TYR A 664 -44.52 -3.77 18.30
N ARG A 665 -45.35 -4.05 17.28
CA ARG A 665 -46.78 -3.68 17.26
C ARG A 665 -47.59 -4.41 18.33
N VAL A 666 -47.39 -5.72 18.50
CA VAL A 666 -48.15 -6.53 19.46
C VAL A 666 -47.82 -6.16 20.91
N MET A 667 -46.56 -5.82 21.21
CA MET A 667 -46.13 -5.35 22.53
C MET A 667 -46.64 -3.96 22.92
N ARG A 668 -47.04 -3.11 21.95
CA ARG A 668 -47.56 -1.75 22.20
C ARG A 668 -49.08 -1.70 22.38
N ILE A 669 -49.77 -2.81 22.11
CA ILE A 669 -51.24 -2.96 22.25
C ILE A 669 -51.60 -3.62 23.60
N ARG A 670 -50.61 -4.01 24.40
CA ARG A 670 -50.74 -4.27 25.84
C ARG A 670 -50.06 -3.16 26.62
#